data_AF-A0A7V4M425-F1
#
_entry.id   AF-A0A7V4M425-F1
#
_cell.length_a   1.000
_cell.length_b   1.000
_cell.length_c   1.000
_cell.angle_alpha   90.00
_cell.angle_beta   90.00
_cell.angle_gamma   90.00
#
_symmetry.space_group_name_H-M   'P 1'
#
loop_
_entity.id
_entity.type
_entity.pdbx_description
1 polymer ?
#
loop_
_entity_poly.entity_id
_entity_poly.type
_entity_poly.pdbx_seq_one_letter_code
_entity_poly.pdbx_strand_id
1 'polypeptide(L)'
;MTVAKEPAVESGEASPTPKLEAAGTNTSAQAKVTDSAKPIGEDPSCQKAPGSTAAKPSTARNPARPPADSLWPAPEALLAQLAELAKEPETRQWASDVEAVLRKLGPALSEGTPEALPLAARLEQMGQQGGRLAGELGDRPVAARLRRAVYALDRRLALWKPIALAGGLKSDGTEQYDADLRPLGDTLDEVDGLLNDSPEGPGWRRFLELDALRKLVSERPAASGGQARLLARRILDRLVHVPLKEPQRRFLQQGPLAALHRDLRRVAAEPVFFKDLVRCVETYEQDAAPHDGRRLAELCQRLAHSKAASKQAVAQGLEGYYRNANVRLVVAVELLNRFLPERPKEYNDVDDVVLGRPVRGSSLTATRVNLRLIPDPQQIHLALDVHGVVVASTQSVSGPATFYNDSQSVYQGWKEIEIGPEGMRIHPAQVAVNNESTLRGLSTDFDELPLIGALAQEVARSQHEQKRCEISSQVERKIAARAQWQIDQETEARLGTAAEQVRSAVLEPLAELSLGPTLVSAETTERRIAMRLRVASDRQLGSHTPRPQAPADSAVSFQIHESAINNLFEQVGLNGATLTLPQLRARIANRLKCADLLRVDTENDDVTIAFAPRDAVRVACRDGQLILTLAVARLAKPPHAWEDFQVRVFLRPRVQGRTVELLREDVIHLVGSRLNMRSQIALRGVFGKTFSKDRPLAIVPDQIVNEPRLQDLVFTQWVVEDGWIGAALGPGRVARQQSPPEKDAARTH
;
A
#
# COMPACT_ATOMS: atom_id res chain seq x y z
N MET A 1 -28.03 -28.09 21.41
CA MET A 1 -28.56 -29.46 21.26
C MET A 1 -28.62 -29.83 19.80
N THR A 2 -27.54 -30.38 19.25
CA THR A 2 -27.49 -31.48 18.27
C THR A 2 -26.02 -31.78 18.01
N VAL A 3 -25.65 -33.03 18.22
CA VAL A 3 -24.28 -33.58 18.26
C VAL A 3 -24.14 -34.53 17.08
N ALA A 4 -23.07 -34.41 16.29
CA ALA A 4 -22.54 -35.47 15.41
C ALA A 4 -21.09 -35.12 15.06
N LYS A 5 -20.06 -35.78 15.63
CA LYS A 5 -19.48 -37.12 15.36
C LYS A 5 -18.25 -37.02 14.44
N GLU A 6 -17.06 -37.01 15.07
CA GLU A 6 -15.77 -37.33 14.45
C GLU A 6 -15.64 -38.84 14.17
N PRO A 7 -14.83 -39.26 13.20
CA PRO A 7 -14.27 -40.60 13.17
C PRO A 7 -12.76 -40.62 13.50
N ALA A 8 -12.39 -41.75 14.09
CA ALA A 8 -11.18 -42.01 14.86
C ALA A 8 -9.97 -42.45 14.02
N VAL A 9 -8.82 -42.34 14.69
CA VAL A 9 -7.48 -42.80 14.35
C VAL A 9 -7.38 -44.32 14.53
N GLU A 10 -6.74 -45.02 13.58
CA GLU A 10 -6.33 -46.41 13.71
C GLU A 10 -4.79 -46.51 13.66
N SER A 11 -4.25 -47.11 14.72
CA SER A 11 -2.85 -47.43 14.99
C SER A 11 -2.59 -48.92 14.70
N GLY A 12 -1.47 -49.25 14.05
CA GLY A 12 -0.99 -50.62 13.85
C GLY A 12 0.51 -50.73 14.11
N GLU A 13 0.88 -51.70 14.95
CA GLU A 13 2.18 -51.93 15.58
C GLU A 13 3.26 -52.64 14.73
N ALA A 14 4.51 -52.24 14.99
CA ALA A 14 5.73 -53.03 15.30
C ALA A 14 6.24 -54.25 14.46
N SER A 15 7.48 -54.06 13.97
CA SER A 15 8.69 -54.93 14.09
C SER A 15 8.79 -56.27 13.31
N PRO A 16 10.00 -56.86 13.08
CA PRO A 16 11.34 -56.53 13.58
C PRO A 16 12.49 -56.47 12.53
N THR A 17 13.63 -55.92 12.97
CA THR A 17 15.00 -56.07 12.42
C THR A 17 15.52 -57.51 12.42
N PRO A 18 16.58 -57.81 11.64
CA PRO A 18 17.80 -58.26 12.31
C PRO A 18 19.13 -57.63 11.81
N LYS A 19 20.08 -57.69 12.76
CA LYS A 19 21.55 -57.54 12.78
C LYS A 19 22.26 -58.29 11.62
N LEU A 20 23.41 -57.92 11.03
CA LEU A 20 24.73 -57.37 11.46
C LEU A 20 25.78 -58.38 10.96
N GLU A 21 26.71 -57.98 10.11
CA GLU A 21 28.06 -58.57 10.06
C GLU A 21 29.04 -57.72 9.25
N ALA A 22 30.28 -57.73 9.70
CA ALA A 22 31.39 -56.86 9.35
C ALA A 22 32.40 -57.59 8.43
N ALA A 23 33.23 -56.82 7.72
CA ALA A 23 34.69 -57.01 7.59
C ALA A 23 35.27 -56.25 6.38
N GLY A 24 36.50 -55.75 6.51
CA GLY A 24 37.46 -55.80 5.39
C GLY A 24 38.05 -54.49 4.86
N THR A 25 38.89 -53.84 5.67
CA THR A 25 40.23 -53.28 5.37
C THR A 25 40.77 -53.10 3.93
N ASN A 26 41.58 -52.01 3.81
CA ASN A 26 42.72 -51.74 2.90
C ASN A 26 42.35 -51.24 1.48
N THR A 27 43.03 -50.31 0.81
CA THR A 27 44.38 -49.71 0.96
C THR A 27 44.42 -48.40 0.14
N SER A 28 45.36 -47.54 0.52
CA SER A 28 45.89 -46.37 -0.19
C SER A 28 46.39 -46.63 -1.63
N ALA A 29 46.32 -45.60 -2.48
CA ALA A 29 47.42 -45.22 -3.40
C ALA A 29 47.18 -43.86 -4.07
N GLN A 30 48.18 -42.99 -3.96
CA GLN A 30 48.37 -41.72 -4.67
C GLN A 30 49.03 -41.96 -6.04
N ALA A 31 48.72 -41.13 -7.04
CA ALA A 31 49.62 -40.66 -8.12
C ALA A 31 48.91 -39.52 -8.87
N LYS A 32 49.24 -38.23 -8.66
CA LYS A 32 50.32 -37.39 -9.24
C LYS A 32 50.39 -37.28 -10.78
N VAL A 33 50.06 -36.06 -11.26
CA VAL A 33 50.85 -35.13 -12.13
C VAL A 33 51.10 -35.58 -13.59
N THR A 34 50.60 -34.88 -14.63
CA THR A 34 51.23 -33.76 -15.39
C THR A 34 50.28 -33.45 -16.57
N ASP A 35 49.83 -32.22 -16.83
CA ASP A 35 50.47 -31.05 -17.47
C ASP A 35 50.91 -31.26 -18.93
N SER A 36 50.32 -30.51 -19.86
CA SER A 36 50.99 -29.80 -20.98
C SER A 36 50.00 -29.22 -22.01
N ALA A 37 50.14 -27.91 -22.23
CA ALA A 37 49.67 -27.11 -23.37
C ALA A 37 50.40 -27.55 -24.68
N LYS A 38 50.11 -27.15 -25.92
CA LYS A 38 49.61 -25.90 -26.55
C LYS A 38 49.41 -26.19 -28.10
N PRO A 39 49.31 -25.22 -29.05
CA PRO A 39 48.24 -25.11 -30.06
C PRO A 39 48.72 -25.28 -31.53
N ILE A 40 47.88 -24.94 -32.52
CA ILE A 40 48.11 -24.48 -33.93
C ILE A 40 46.78 -24.78 -34.68
N GLY A 41 46.19 -23.97 -35.57
CA GLY A 41 46.58 -22.73 -36.24
C GLY A 41 45.38 -22.12 -36.99
N GLU A 42 45.62 -20.96 -37.59
CA GLU A 42 44.68 -20.10 -38.32
C GLU A 42 44.46 -20.58 -39.76
N ASP A 43 43.27 -20.33 -40.34
CA ASP A 43 43.16 -19.57 -41.59
C ASP A 43 41.71 -19.08 -41.86
N PRO A 44 41.53 -17.99 -42.65
CA PRO A 44 40.30 -17.18 -42.67
C PRO A 44 39.50 -17.29 -43.98
N SER A 45 38.18 -17.08 -43.92
CA SER A 45 37.45 -16.24 -44.89
C SER A 45 35.99 -16.03 -44.50
N CYS A 46 35.51 -14.80 -44.73
CA CYS A 46 34.21 -14.44 -45.31
C CYS A 46 33.47 -13.29 -44.58
N GLN A 47 33.64 -12.10 -45.15
CA GLN A 47 32.66 -11.04 -45.42
C GLN A 47 31.91 -10.34 -44.27
N LYS A 48 32.18 -9.02 -44.20
CA LYS A 48 31.56 -8.00 -43.32
C LYS A 48 30.27 -7.44 -43.94
N ALA A 49 29.26 -7.24 -43.11
CA ALA A 49 28.16 -6.27 -43.27
C ALA A 49 28.09 -5.40 -41.99
N PRO A 50 27.59 -4.14 -42.05
CA PRO A 50 27.96 -3.09 -41.09
C PRO A 50 27.26 -3.26 -39.73
N GLY A 51 28.08 -3.30 -38.68
CA GLY A 51 27.63 -3.43 -37.29
C GLY A 51 27.02 -2.14 -36.75
N SER A 52 25.74 -2.23 -36.39
CA SER A 52 25.11 -1.37 -35.38
C SER A 52 25.92 -1.43 -34.10
N THR A 53 26.36 -0.27 -33.62
CA THR A 53 27.20 -0.13 -32.42
C THR A 53 26.35 -0.44 -31.18
N ALA A 54 26.21 -1.72 -30.86
CA ALA A 54 25.73 -2.16 -29.57
C ALA A 54 26.67 -1.59 -28.49
N ALA A 55 26.15 -0.68 -27.67
CA ALA A 55 26.83 -0.15 -26.51
C ALA A 55 27.27 -1.34 -25.63
N LYS A 56 28.58 -1.50 -25.46
CA LYS A 56 29.16 -2.46 -24.52
C LYS A 56 28.58 -2.18 -23.14
N PRO A 57 28.21 -3.20 -22.35
CA PRO A 57 27.86 -3.00 -20.96
C PRO A 57 29.05 -2.35 -20.26
N SER A 58 28.80 -1.18 -19.66
CA SER A 58 29.73 -0.48 -18.77
C SER A 58 30.37 -1.50 -17.83
N THR A 59 31.64 -1.78 -18.05
CA THR A 59 32.47 -2.53 -17.12
C THR A 59 32.52 -1.71 -15.85
N ALA A 60 31.87 -2.19 -14.80
CA ALA A 60 31.93 -1.61 -13.48
C ALA A 60 33.41 -1.42 -13.11
N ARG A 61 33.88 -0.17 -13.13
CA ARG A 61 35.07 0.22 -12.39
C ARG A 61 34.73 -0.08 -10.94
N ASN A 62 35.36 -1.10 -10.36
CA ASN A 62 35.42 -1.24 -8.91
C ASN A 62 35.97 0.09 -8.34
N PRO A 63 35.19 0.88 -7.59
CA PRO A 63 35.82 1.87 -6.74
C PRO A 63 36.62 1.09 -5.69
N ALA A 64 37.85 1.51 -5.44
CA ALA A 64 38.68 0.92 -4.40
C ALA A 64 37.87 0.90 -3.09
N ARG A 65 37.60 -0.29 -2.56
CA ARG A 65 36.89 -0.49 -1.31
C ARG A 65 37.57 0.37 -0.23
N PRO A 66 36.88 1.33 0.41
CA PRO A 66 37.50 2.11 1.48
C PRO A 66 37.94 1.16 2.59
N PRO A 67 38.99 1.51 3.35
CA PRO A 67 39.51 0.66 4.42
C PRO A 67 38.37 0.29 5.39
N ALA A 68 38.30 -0.99 5.75
CA ALA A 68 37.19 -1.60 6.47
C ALA A 68 36.94 -1.05 7.90
N ASP A 69 37.77 -0.10 8.35
CA ASP A 69 37.81 0.42 9.73
C ASP A 69 37.19 1.82 9.91
N SER A 70 36.67 2.45 8.85
CA SER A 70 35.97 3.74 8.99
C SER A 70 34.62 3.55 9.70
N LEU A 71 34.39 4.28 10.80
CA LEU A 71 33.10 4.31 11.50
C LEU A 71 32.01 4.95 10.62
N TRP A 72 32.40 5.91 9.77
CA TRP A 72 31.53 6.54 8.79
C TRP A 72 31.58 5.77 7.46
N PRO A 73 30.49 5.12 7.04
CA PRO A 73 30.36 4.63 5.67
C PRO A 73 30.11 5.82 4.75
N ALA A 74 30.86 5.91 3.65
CA ALA A 74 30.61 6.97 2.66
C ALA A 74 29.20 6.79 2.05
N PRO A 75 28.42 7.89 1.89
CA PRO A 75 27.09 7.81 1.31
C PRO A 75 27.15 7.70 -0.22
N GLU A 76 27.64 6.57 -0.73
CA GLU A 76 27.96 6.33 -2.15
C GLU A 76 26.76 6.64 -3.08
N ALA A 77 25.55 6.25 -2.68
CA ALA A 77 24.35 6.50 -3.50
C ALA A 77 24.06 8.00 -3.66
N LEU A 78 24.27 8.81 -2.61
CA LEU A 78 24.13 10.26 -2.68
C LEU A 78 25.28 10.89 -3.46
N LEU A 79 26.52 10.45 -3.22
CA LEU A 79 27.70 10.93 -3.95
C LEU A 79 27.58 10.69 -5.46
N ALA A 80 27.05 9.53 -5.88
CA ALA A 80 26.78 9.24 -7.28
C ALA A 80 25.74 10.21 -7.88
N GLN A 81 24.67 10.53 -7.16
CA GLN A 81 23.67 11.52 -7.61
C GLN A 81 24.27 12.91 -7.74
N LEU A 82 25.09 13.34 -6.77
CA LEU A 82 25.79 14.62 -6.81
C LEU A 82 26.78 14.68 -7.99
N ALA A 83 27.50 13.60 -8.27
CA ALA A 83 28.43 13.52 -9.39
C ALA A 83 27.72 13.69 -10.75
N GLU A 84 26.52 13.13 -10.93
CA GLU A 84 25.72 13.37 -12.14
C GLU A 84 25.21 14.81 -12.23
N LEU A 85 24.77 15.39 -11.11
CA LEU A 85 24.35 16.79 -11.06
C LEU A 85 25.51 17.78 -11.26
N ALA A 86 26.74 17.38 -10.92
CA ALA A 86 27.93 18.19 -11.13
C ALA A 86 28.27 18.38 -12.62
N LYS A 87 27.82 17.46 -13.49
CA LYS A 87 28.02 17.54 -14.94
C LYS A 87 27.18 18.67 -15.55
N GLU A 88 25.98 18.89 -15.03
CA GLU A 88 25.03 19.89 -15.53
C GLU A 88 25.42 21.31 -15.05
N PRO A 89 25.53 22.31 -15.94
CA PRO A 89 25.92 23.68 -15.56
C PRO A 89 25.04 24.30 -14.46
N GLU A 90 23.73 24.09 -14.53
CA GLU A 90 22.76 24.72 -13.61
C GLU A 90 22.86 24.19 -12.17
N THR A 91 23.31 22.94 -11.99
CA THR A 91 23.39 22.28 -10.67
C THR A 91 24.82 22.06 -10.18
N ARG A 92 25.82 22.38 -11.01
CA ARG A 92 27.24 22.11 -10.73
C ARG A 92 27.73 22.68 -9.41
N GLN A 93 27.46 23.97 -9.18
CA GLN A 93 27.93 24.66 -7.98
C GLN A 93 27.31 24.06 -6.72
N TRP A 94 25.99 23.89 -6.72
CA TRP A 94 25.26 23.30 -5.60
C TRP A 94 25.77 21.88 -5.29
N ALA A 95 25.92 21.03 -6.30
CA ALA A 95 26.36 19.65 -6.11
C ALA A 95 27.78 19.56 -5.53
N SER A 96 28.69 20.40 -6.04
CA SER A 96 30.09 20.45 -5.59
C SER A 96 30.20 20.97 -4.15
N ASP A 97 29.42 21.98 -3.79
CA ASP A 97 29.43 22.55 -2.44
C ASP A 97 28.86 21.56 -1.41
N VAL A 98 27.77 20.85 -1.76
CA VAL A 98 27.20 19.79 -0.91
C VAL A 98 28.21 18.66 -0.68
N GLU A 99 28.86 18.19 -1.75
CA GLU A 99 29.90 17.15 -1.65
C GLU A 99 31.06 17.58 -0.75
N ALA A 100 31.52 18.83 -0.88
CA ALA A 100 32.61 19.37 -0.07
C ALA A 100 32.27 19.41 1.43
N VAL A 101 31.02 19.74 1.79
CA VAL A 101 30.56 19.73 3.19
C VAL A 101 30.39 18.29 3.70
N LEU A 102 29.86 17.37 2.88
CA LEU A 102 29.74 15.94 3.23
C LEU A 102 31.09 15.31 3.58
N ARG A 103 32.15 15.63 2.83
CA ARG A 103 33.51 15.15 3.10
C ARG A 103 34.05 15.61 4.46
N LYS A 104 33.61 16.77 4.97
CA LYS A 104 33.96 17.28 6.30
C LYS A 104 33.10 16.67 7.40
N LEU A 105 31.82 16.41 7.12
CA LEU A 105 30.89 15.85 8.10
C LEU A 105 31.28 14.43 8.55
N GLY A 106 31.75 13.58 7.64
CA GLY A 106 32.09 12.18 7.95
C GLY A 106 33.12 12.01 9.07
N PRO A 107 34.30 12.66 9.00
CA PRO A 107 35.27 12.67 10.09
C PRO A 107 34.70 13.29 11.39
N ALA A 108 34.01 14.43 11.27
CA ALA A 108 33.42 15.13 12.43
C ALA A 108 32.43 14.24 13.19
N LEU A 109 31.58 13.47 12.49
CA LEU A 109 30.65 12.50 13.07
C LEU A 109 31.35 11.25 13.63
N SER A 110 32.40 10.77 12.97
CA SER A 110 33.17 9.61 13.43
C SER A 110 33.88 9.88 14.75
N GLU A 111 34.40 11.10 14.90
CA GLU A 111 35.15 11.54 16.08
C GLU A 111 34.25 12.14 17.17
N GLY A 112 33.03 12.55 16.83
CA GLY A 112 32.11 13.19 17.77
C GLY A 112 32.46 14.64 18.07
N THR A 113 33.08 15.33 17.12
CA THR A 113 33.48 16.73 17.29
C THR A 113 32.26 17.66 17.34
N PRO A 114 32.33 18.79 18.09
CA PRO A 114 31.26 19.79 18.13
C PRO A 114 30.91 20.39 16.75
N GLU A 115 31.83 20.33 15.77
CA GLU A 115 31.63 20.84 14.41
C GLU A 115 30.62 20.03 13.59
N ALA A 116 30.32 18.78 13.98
CA ALA A 116 29.41 17.91 13.24
C ALA A 116 28.00 18.51 13.10
N LEU A 117 27.49 19.16 14.16
CA LEU A 117 26.15 19.73 14.17
C LEU A 117 26.03 20.98 13.26
N PRO A 118 26.93 21.98 13.34
CA PRO A 118 26.98 23.08 12.37
C PRO A 118 27.10 22.62 10.91
N LEU A 119 27.92 21.58 10.63
CA LEU A 119 28.06 21.03 9.28
C LEU A 119 26.75 20.41 8.78
N ALA A 120 26.05 19.65 9.64
CA ALA A 120 24.75 19.07 9.31
C ALA A 120 23.66 20.15 9.12
N ALA A 121 23.67 21.22 9.92
CA ALA A 121 22.77 22.36 9.74
C ALA A 121 23.03 23.11 8.42
N ARG A 122 24.30 23.27 8.03
CA ARG A 122 24.66 23.85 6.72
C ARG A 122 24.15 23.01 5.56
N LEU A 123 24.27 21.68 5.64
CA LEU A 123 23.72 20.78 4.62
C LEU A 123 22.19 20.88 4.50
N GLU A 124 21.47 21.05 5.61
CA GLU A 124 20.02 21.27 5.60
C GLU A 124 19.65 22.58 4.88
N GLN A 125 20.39 23.66 5.12
CA GLN A 125 20.21 24.91 4.37
C GLN A 125 20.47 24.72 2.87
N MET A 126 21.47 23.93 2.51
CA MET A 126 21.77 23.59 1.11
C MET A 126 20.67 22.71 0.50
N GLY A 127 20.05 21.81 1.26
CA GLY A 127 18.86 21.06 0.85
C GLY A 127 17.71 22.00 0.47
N GLN A 128 17.42 22.99 1.31
CA GLN A 128 16.40 24.02 1.02
C GLN A 128 16.74 24.85 -0.23
N GLN A 129 18.02 25.20 -0.42
CA GLN A 129 18.48 25.89 -1.64
C GLN A 129 18.28 25.01 -2.89
N GLY A 130 18.61 23.72 -2.81
CA GLY A 130 18.40 22.76 -3.89
C GLY A 130 16.92 22.59 -4.24
N GLY A 131 16.04 22.59 -3.23
CA GLY A 131 14.58 22.57 -3.43
C GLY A 131 14.06 23.78 -4.20
N ARG A 132 14.55 25.00 -3.86
CA ARG A 132 14.21 26.24 -4.61
C ARG A 132 14.73 26.20 -6.05
N LEU A 133 15.99 25.82 -6.23
CA LEU A 133 16.61 25.67 -7.56
C LEU A 133 15.84 24.67 -8.43
N ALA A 134 15.37 23.56 -7.84
CA ALA A 134 14.54 22.61 -8.56
C ALA A 134 13.16 23.17 -8.96
N GLY A 135 12.62 24.10 -8.18
CA GLY A 135 11.40 24.83 -8.52
C GLY A 135 11.62 25.77 -9.70
N GLU A 136 12.72 26.52 -9.71
CA GLU A 136 13.12 27.42 -10.80
C GLU A 136 13.36 26.68 -12.12
N LEU A 137 13.88 25.45 -12.05
CA LEU A 137 14.10 24.59 -13.22
C LEU A 137 12.82 23.99 -13.81
N GLY A 138 11.69 24.03 -13.10
CA GLY A 138 10.38 23.54 -13.56
C GLY A 138 10.36 22.06 -13.97
N ASP A 139 9.90 21.80 -15.20
CA ASP A 139 9.70 20.46 -15.77
C ASP A 139 10.96 19.89 -16.47
N ARG A 140 12.10 20.59 -16.38
CA ARG A 140 13.35 20.08 -16.99
C ARG A 140 13.76 18.75 -16.34
N PRO A 141 14.32 17.78 -17.10
CA PRO A 141 14.75 16.49 -16.54
C PRO A 141 15.76 16.61 -15.38
N VAL A 142 16.63 17.62 -15.42
CA VAL A 142 17.59 17.92 -14.34
C VAL A 142 16.89 18.29 -13.02
N ALA A 143 15.71 18.91 -13.06
CA ALA A 143 14.96 19.29 -11.87
C ALA A 143 14.50 18.06 -11.08
N ALA A 144 14.08 16.98 -11.77
CA ALA A 144 13.72 15.72 -11.13
C ALA A 144 14.94 15.08 -10.44
N ARG A 145 16.09 15.02 -11.12
CA ARG A 145 17.35 14.52 -10.53
C ARG A 145 17.77 15.34 -9.30
N LEU A 146 17.65 16.67 -9.36
CA LEU A 146 17.94 17.54 -8.23
C LEU A 146 17.00 17.29 -7.04
N ARG A 147 15.68 17.16 -7.27
CA ARG A 147 14.71 16.80 -6.22
C ARG A 147 15.03 15.46 -5.56
N ARG A 148 15.50 14.47 -6.33
CA ARG A 148 15.96 13.17 -5.80
C ARG A 148 17.17 13.34 -4.87
N ALA A 149 18.18 14.08 -5.30
CA ALA A 149 19.39 14.32 -4.51
C ALA A 149 19.09 15.10 -3.22
N VAL A 150 18.23 16.12 -3.29
CA VAL A 150 17.75 16.87 -2.11
C VAL A 150 17.02 15.93 -1.15
N TYR A 151 16.09 15.12 -1.63
CA TYR A 151 15.38 14.16 -0.78
C TYR A 151 16.32 13.09 -0.18
N ALA A 152 17.33 12.66 -0.92
CA ALA A 152 18.36 11.74 -0.43
C ALA A 152 19.26 12.35 0.65
N LEU A 153 19.54 13.66 0.56
CA LEU A 153 20.25 14.43 1.59
C LEU A 153 19.38 14.62 2.83
N ASP A 154 18.14 15.08 2.69
CA ASP A 154 17.21 15.33 3.80
C ASP A 154 16.95 14.06 4.63
N ARG A 155 16.74 12.94 3.94
CA ARG A 155 16.58 11.62 4.57
C ARG A 155 17.78 11.25 5.44
N ARG A 156 19.01 11.50 4.96
CA ARG A 156 20.24 11.22 5.71
C ARG A 156 20.43 12.19 6.87
N LEU A 157 20.13 13.47 6.67
CA LEU A 157 20.19 14.49 7.72
C LEU A 157 19.24 14.23 8.88
N ALA A 158 18.08 13.61 8.62
CA ALA A 158 17.16 13.15 9.66
C ALA A 158 17.79 12.15 10.64
N LEU A 159 18.86 11.46 10.24
CA LEU A 159 19.65 10.57 11.11
C LEU A 159 20.90 11.29 11.63
N TRP A 160 21.65 11.95 10.74
CA TRP A 160 22.95 12.53 11.08
C TRP A 160 22.85 13.66 12.09
N LYS A 161 21.80 14.50 12.05
CA LYS A 161 21.62 15.60 13.01
C LYS A 161 21.40 15.09 14.45
N PRO A 162 20.45 14.17 14.73
CA PRO A 162 20.34 13.56 16.05
C PRO A 162 21.60 12.83 16.52
N ILE A 163 22.33 12.17 15.61
CA ILE A 163 23.60 11.50 15.93
C ILE A 163 24.67 12.53 16.30
N ALA A 164 24.78 13.64 15.56
CA ALA A 164 25.69 14.73 15.90
C ALA A 164 25.37 15.32 17.28
N LEU A 165 24.08 15.55 17.57
CA LEU A 165 23.62 16.02 18.89
C LEU A 165 23.96 15.05 20.03
N ALA A 166 23.99 13.75 19.75
CA ALA A 166 24.35 12.74 20.73
C ALA A 166 25.86 12.70 21.04
N GLY A 167 26.71 13.35 20.22
CA GLY A 167 28.16 13.27 20.32
C GLY A 167 28.82 12.37 19.27
N GLY A 168 28.13 12.07 18.15
CA GLY A 168 28.69 11.35 17.00
C GLY A 168 28.51 9.83 17.05
N LEU A 169 29.17 9.11 16.14
CA LEU A 169 28.98 7.67 15.93
C LEU A 169 29.51 6.78 17.06
N LYS A 170 30.30 7.36 17.98
CA LYS A 170 30.85 6.68 19.16
C LYS A 170 30.00 6.89 20.41
N SER A 171 29.00 7.76 20.36
CA SER A 171 28.29 8.24 21.55
C SER A 171 27.22 7.27 22.08
N ASP A 172 27.32 5.99 21.75
CA ASP A 172 26.36 4.98 22.20
C ASP A 172 26.58 4.72 23.69
N GLY A 173 25.73 5.31 24.53
CA GLY A 173 25.76 5.09 25.97
C GLY A 173 25.63 3.60 26.34
N THR A 174 26.34 3.19 27.39
CA THR A 174 26.22 1.90 28.06
C THR A 174 24.86 1.79 28.75
N GLU A 175 23.77 1.73 27.99
CA GLU A 175 22.49 1.27 28.53
C GLU A 175 22.73 -0.17 29.02
N GLN A 176 22.58 -0.42 30.32
CA GLN A 176 22.58 -1.78 30.88
C GLN A 176 21.24 -2.43 30.53
N TYR A 177 21.25 -3.37 29.58
CA TYR A 177 20.08 -4.12 29.12
C TYR A 177 19.88 -5.40 29.96
N ASP A 178 20.00 -5.28 31.27
CA ASP A 178 19.99 -6.45 32.14
C ASP A 178 18.58 -7.06 32.23
N ALA A 179 18.52 -8.38 32.02
CA ALA A 179 17.32 -9.16 31.73
C ALA A 179 16.57 -9.61 33.00
N ASP A 180 16.24 -8.66 33.88
CA ASP A 180 15.36 -8.95 35.02
C ASP A 180 13.89 -8.90 34.61
N LEU A 181 13.30 -10.08 34.41
CA LEU A 181 11.88 -10.23 34.08
C LEU A 181 10.96 -10.19 35.32
N ARG A 182 11.49 -10.14 36.56
CA ARG A 182 10.66 -10.14 37.78
C ARG A 182 9.61 -9.01 37.80
N PRO A 183 9.95 -7.75 37.47
CA PRO A 183 8.93 -6.69 37.49
C PRO A 183 7.88 -6.87 36.39
N LEU A 184 8.20 -7.55 35.27
CA LEU A 184 7.18 -7.91 34.28
C LEU A 184 6.22 -8.96 34.85
N GLY A 185 6.72 -9.91 35.64
CA GLY A 185 5.88 -10.90 36.34
C GLY A 185 4.87 -10.25 37.28
N ASP A 186 5.34 -9.35 38.15
CA ASP A 186 4.49 -8.62 39.10
C ASP A 186 3.39 -7.83 38.38
N THR A 187 3.76 -7.14 37.29
CA THR A 187 2.82 -6.40 36.46
C THR A 187 1.79 -7.30 35.74
N LEU A 188 2.18 -8.52 35.33
CA LEU A 188 1.24 -9.48 34.75
C LEU A 188 0.18 -9.93 35.75
N ASP A 189 0.53 -10.08 37.02
CA ASP A 189 -0.41 -10.46 38.09
C ASP A 189 -1.44 -9.35 38.35
N GLU A 190 -1.02 -8.09 38.36
CA GLU A 190 -1.92 -6.94 38.49
C GLU A 190 -2.88 -6.83 37.29
N VAL A 191 -2.37 -7.05 36.07
CA VAL A 191 -3.20 -7.03 34.84
C VAL A 191 -4.18 -8.20 34.85
N ASP A 192 -3.79 -9.39 35.30
CA ASP A 192 -4.71 -10.51 35.39
C ASP A 192 -5.82 -10.29 36.42
N GLY A 193 -5.52 -9.63 37.54
CA GLY A 193 -6.52 -9.17 38.50
C GLY A 193 -7.54 -8.25 37.84
N LEU A 194 -7.07 -7.22 37.11
CA LEU A 194 -7.93 -6.27 36.41
C LEU A 194 -8.83 -6.94 35.34
N LEU A 195 -8.29 -7.92 34.59
CA LEU A 195 -9.01 -8.57 33.50
C LEU A 195 -9.95 -9.69 33.95
N ASN A 196 -9.76 -10.28 35.14
CA ASN A 196 -10.66 -11.31 35.66
C ASN A 196 -12.06 -10.79 35.98
N ASP A 197 -12.17 -9.51 36.34
CA ASP A 197 -13.41 -8.90 36.78
C ASP A 197 -14.25 -8.34 35.61
N SER A 198 -13.81 -8.52 34.36
CA SER A 198 -14.44 -7.95 33.16
C SER A 198 -14.83 -9.02 32.13
N PRO A 199 -16.04 -8.94 31.54
CA PRO A 199 -16.45 -9.84 30.46
C PRO A 199 -15.60 -9.68 29.19
N GLU A 200 -14.95 -8.54 28.99
CA GLU A 200 -14.01 -8.28 27.89
C GLU A 200 -12.59 -8.81 28.15
N GLY A 201 -12.30 -9.24 29.39
CA GLY A 201 -11.01 -9.74 29.84
C GLY A 201 -10.36 -10.79 28.95
N PRO A 202 -11.07 -11.87 28.53
CA PRO A 202 -10.51 -12.87 27.62
C PRO A 202 -10.06 -12.31 26.27
N GLY A 203 -10.72 -11.26 25.77
CA GLY A 203 -10.34 -10.55 24.56
C GLY A 203 -8.98 -9.86 24.71
N TRP A 204 -8.81 -9.12 25.81
CA TRP A 204 -7.56 -8.42 26.13
C TRP A 204 -6.40 -9.38 26.43
N ARG A 205 -6.64 -10.49 27.12
CA ARG A 205 -5.62 -11.53 27.36
C ARG A 205 -5.00 -12.06 26.07
N ARG A 206 -5.88 -12.40 25.12
CA ARG A 206 -5.46 -12.86 23.78
C ARG A 206 -4.79 -11.73 22.98
N PHE A 207 -5.33 -10.51 23.05
CA PHE A 207 -4.78 -9.37 22.33
C PHE A 207 -3.37 -8.98 22.82
N LEU A 208 -3.12 -9.06 24.13
CA LEU A 208 -1.82 -8.74 24.75
C LEU A 208 -0.90 -9.96 24.89
N GLU A 209 -1.30 -11.15 24.41
CA GLU A 209 -0.54 -12.39 24.52
C GLU A 209 -0.04 -12.68 25.96
N LEU A 210 -0.88 -12.44 26.97
CA LEU A 210 -0.47 -12.50 28.38
C LEU A 210 0.01 -13.90 28.80
N ASP A 211 -0.62 -14.96 28.30
CA ASP A 211 -0.23 -16.35 28.59
C ASP A 211 1.19 -16.65 28.08
N ALA A 212 1.55 -16.12 26.90
CA ALA A 212 2.87 -16.29 26.31
C ALA A 212 3.93 -15.51 27.09
N LEU A 213 3.61 -14.31 27.58
CA LEU A 213 4.49 -13.55 28.48
C LEU A 213 4.71 -14.30 29.79
N ARG A 214 3.65 -14.82 30.40
CA ARG A 214 3.70 -15.57 31.67
C ARG A 214 4.52 -16.85 31.56
N LYS A 215 4.43 -17.56 30.44
CA LYS A 215 5.29 -18.71 30.13
C LYS A 215 6.77 -18.30 30.13
N LEU A 216 7.12 -17.19 29.48
CA LEU A 216 8.50 -16.72 29.36
C LEU A 216 9.07 -16.16 30.67
N VAL A 217 8.24 -15.58 31.54
CA VAL A 217 8.63 -15.14 32.89
C VAL A 217 8.90 -16.35 33.80
N SER A 218 8.12 -17.42 33.64
CA SER A 218 8.26 -18.67 34.42
C SER A 218 9.49 -19.50 34.01
N GLU A 219 9.96 -19.38 32.77
CA GLU A 219 11.16 -20.04 32.26
C GLU A 219 12.44 -19.28 32.71
N ARG A 220 13.51 -19.99 33.12
CA ARG A 220 14.75 -19.34 33.62
C ARG A 220 15.29 -18.31 32.61
N PRO A 221 15.76 -17.11 33.03
CA PRO A 221 16.18 -16.02 32.13
C PRO A 221 17.24 -16.40 31.07
N ALA A 222 18.10 -17.38 31.38
CA ALA A 222 19.10 -17.90 30.46
C ALA A 222 18.53 -18.80 29.34
N ALA A 223 17.36 -19.40 29.56
CA ALA A 223 16.68 -20.28 28.60
C ALA A 223 15.80 -19.50 27.60
N SER A 224 15.34 -18.29 27.97
CA SER A 224 14.39 -17.50 27.17
C SER A 224 15.00 -16.86 25.92
N GLY A 225 16.31 -16.98 25.65
CA GLY A 225 16.94 -16.78 24.33
C GLY A 225 16.52 -15.54 23.51
N GLY A 226 16.23 -14.40 24.15
CA GLY A 226 15.70 -13.21 23.46
C GLY A 226 14.22 -13.30 23.00
N GLN A 227 13.52 -14.40 23.28
CA GLN A 227 12.11 -14.62 22.97
C GLN A 227 11.20 -13.66 23.74
N ALA A 228 11.47 -13.42 25.03
CA ALA A 228 10.72 -12.43 25.83
C ALA A 228 10.78 -11.03 25.22
N ARG A 229 11.96 -10.66 24.70
CA ARG A 229 12.20 -9.39 24.01
C ARG A 229 11.43 -9.32 22.68
N LEU A 230 11.45 -10.39 21.88
CA LEU A 230 10.70 -10.45 20.62
C LEU A 230 9.18 -10.38 20.85
N LEU A 231 8.67 -11.06 21.89
CA LEU A 231 7.27 -11.00 22.26
C LEU A 231 6.87 -9.62 22.77
N ALA A 232 7.70 -9.00 23.62
CA ALA A 232 7.44 -7.65 24.12
C ALA A 232 7.37 -6.61 22.99
N ARG A 233 8.29 -6.68 22.02
CA ARG A 233 8.24 -5.82 20.81
C ARG A 233 6.96 -6.02 20.00
N ARG A 234 6.60 -7.28 19.72
CA ARG A 234 5.37 -7.60 18.98
C ARG A 234 4.13 -7.01 19.65
N ILE A 235 4.03 -7.10 20.97
CA ILE A 235 2.90 -6.54 21.71
C ILE A 235 2.90 -5.01 21.65
N LEU A 236 4.06 -4.36 21.86
CA LEU A 236 4.19 -2.91 21.73
C LEU A 236 3.83 -2.39 20.34
N ASP A 237 4.29 -3.06 19.29
CA ASP A 237 3.97 -2.72 17.90
C ASP A 237 2.46 -2.83 17.64
N ARG A 238 1.84 -3.93 18.11
CA ARG A 238 0.39 -4.13 18.01
C ARG A 238 -0.40 -3.01 18.70
N LEU A 239 0.05 -2.54 19.85
CA LEU A 239 -0.59 -1.43 20.58
C LEU A 239 -0.52 -0.09 19.83
N VAL A 240 0.46 0.07 18.95
CA VAL A 240 0.64 1.29 18.13
C VAL A 240 -0.11 1.21 16.81
N HIS A 241 -0.16 0.03 16.18
CA HIS A 241 -0.66 -0.13 14.81
C HIS A 241 -2.10 -0.60 14.69
N VAL A 242 -2.68 -1.19 15.74
CA VAL A 242 -4.11 -1.52 15.72
C VAL A 242 -4.93 -0.26 16.02
N PRO A 243 -5.89 0.14 15.17
CA PRO A 243 -6.76 1.26 15.46
C PRO A 243 -7.63 0.91 16.66
N LEU A 244 -7.43 1.64 17.75
CA LEU A 244 -8.15 1.49 19.00
C LEU A 244 -9.09 2.68 19.18
N LYS A 245 -10.34 2.40 19.58
CA LYS A 245 -11.30 3.45 19.92
C LYS A 245 -10.77 4.27 21.10
N GLU A 246 -11.21 5.52 21.20
CA GLU A 246 -10.80 6.42 22.28
C GLU A 246 -10.91 5.84 23.70
N PRO A 247 -11.99 5.11 24.06
CA PRO A 247 -12.06 4.43 25.37
C PRO A 247 -10.99 3.34 25.56
N GLN A 248 -10.65 2.60 24.50
CA GLN A 248 -9.62 1.55 24.54
C GLN A 248 -8.22 2.14 24.69
N ARG A 249 -7.94 3.27 24.02
CA ARG A 249 -6.66 3.99 24.18
C ARG A 249 -6.48 4.51 25.61
N ARG A 250 -7.52 5.13 26.19
CA ARG A 250 -7.49 5.56 27.59
C ARG A 250 -7.29 4.40 28.55
N PHE A 251 -7.96 3.27 28.29
CA PHE A 251 -7.80 2.06 29.11
C PHE A 251 -6.34 1.55 29.14
N LEU A 252 -5.66 1.51 27.99
CA LEU A 252 -4.25 1.11 27.91
C LEU A 252 -3.28 2.09 28.58
N GLN A 253 -3.67 3.37 28.71
CA GLN A 253 -2.85 4.41 29.32
C GLN A 253 -3.05 4.56 30.83
N GLN A 254 -3.90 3.74 31.44
CA GLN A 254 -4.27 3.83 32.85
C GLN A 254 -3.92 2.55 33.61
N GLY A 255 -3.72 2.69 34.93
CA GLY A 255 -3.62 1.56 35.87
C GLY A 255 -2.52 0.52 35.52
N PRO A 256 -2.78 -0.77 35.80
CA PRO A 256 -1.84 -1.87 35.54
C PRO A 256 -1.39 -1.99 34.08
N LEU A 257 -2.21 -1.59 33.10
CA LEU A 257 -1.84 -1.66 31.68
C LEU A 257 -0.81 -0.62 31.28
N ALA A 258 -0.81 0.56 31.91
CA ALA A 258 0.26 1.54 31.73
C ALA A 258 1.60 1.04 32.31
N ALA A 259 1.56 0.29 33.41
CA ALA A 259 2.74 -0.39 33.96
C ALA A 259 3.22 -1.49 33.01
N LEU A 260 2.31 -2.30 32.47
CA LEU A 260 2.65 -3.35 31.49
C LEU A 260 3.34 -2.75 30.26
N HIS A 261 2.81 -1.67 29.72
CA HIS A 261 3.43 -0.98 28.57
C HIS A 261 4.86 -0.51 28.88
N ARG A 262 5.11 -0.02 30.10
CA ARG A 262 6.44 0.40 30.55
C ARG A 262 7.42 -0.78 30.68
N ASP A 263 6.96 -1.89 31.25
CA ASP A 263 7.78 -3.10 31.41
C ASP A 263 8.07 -3.76 30.07
N LEU A 264 7.10 -3.81 29.16
CA LEU A 264 7.32 -4.29 27.80
C LEU A 264 8.39 -3.45 27.10
N ARG A 265 8.39 -2.11 27.24
CA ARG A 265 9.45 -1.24 26.69
C ARG A 265 10.82 -1.54 27.29
N ARG A 266 10.89 -1.82 28.59
CA ARG A 266 12.12 -2.21 29.28
C ARG A 266 12.65 -3.54 28.74
N VAL A 267 11.78 -4.54 28.58
CA VAL A 267 12.14 -5.87 28.06
C VAL A 267 12.50 -5.85 26.58
N ALA A 268 11.87 -4.97 25.79
CA ALA A 268 12.11 -4.79 24.36
C ALA A 268 13.47 -4.16 24.02
N ALA A 269 14.11 -3.48 24.98
CA ALA A 269 15.32 -2.69 24.76
C ALA A 269 16.55 -3.56 24.38
N GLU A 270 17.34 -3.09 23.41
CA GLU A 270 18.58 -3.73 22.96
C GLU A 270 19.55 -2.66 22.41
N PRO A 271 20.88 -2.78 22.62
CA PRO A 271 21.82 -1.76 22.19
C PRO A 271 21.83 -1.63 20.69
N VAL A 272 21.45 -0.47 20.17
CA VAL A 272 21.72 -0.10 18.79
C VAL A 272 22.90 0.87 18.81
N PHE A 273 23.93 0.53 18.07
CA PHE A 273 25.07 1.41 17.85
C PHE A 273 24.86 2.25 16.59
N PHE A 274 25.07 3.56 16.67
CA PHE A 274 24.87 4.46 15.54
C PHE A 274 25.75 4.10 14.34
N LYS A 275 26.99 3.64 14.57
CA LYS A 275 27.88 3.15 13.49
C LYS A 275 27.27 1.99 12.68
N ASP A 276 26.58 1.07 13.36
CA ASP A 276 26.01 -0.11 12.71
C ASP A 276 24.70 0.26 11.99
N LEU A 277 23.96 1.22 12.54
CA LEU A 277 22.79 1.79 11.89
C LEU A 277 23.15 2.49 10.58
N VAL A 278 24.09 3.45 10.61
CA VAL A 278 24.45 4.22 9.41
C VAL A 278 25.03 3.29 8.34
N ARG A 279 25.81 2.27 8.73
CA ARG A 279 26.26 1.23 7.79
C ARG A 279 25.10 0.46 7.18
N CYS A 280 24.14 0.04 7.99
CA CYS A 280 22.94 -0.67 7.50
C CYS A 280 22.13 0.20 6.53
N VAL A 281 22.00 1.50 6.80
CA VAL A 281 21.34 2.47 5.92
C VAL A 281 22.05 2.56 4.59
N GLU A 282 23.38 2.79 4.58
CA GLU A 282 24.10 2.94 3.32
C GLU A 282 24.16 1.65 2.50
N THR A 283 24.24 0.47 3.13
CA THR A 283 24.09 -0.82 2.43
C THR A 283 22.70 -0.96 1.82
N TYR A 284 21.64 -0.67 2.58
CA TYR A 284 20.26 -0.72 2.07
C TYR A 284 20.03 0.27 0.92
N GLU A 285 20.61 1.46 0.98
CA GLU A 285 20.47 2.49 -0.08
C GLU A 285 21.17 2.12 -1.39
N GLN A 286 22.28 1.37 -1.32
CA GLN A 286 22.99 0.89 -2.49
C GLN A 286 22.24 -0.29 -3.12
N ASP A 287 21.92 -1.29 -2.30
CA ASP A 287 21.46 -2.58 -2.79
C ASP A 287 19.95 -2.71 -2.80
N ALA A 288 19.20 -1.97 -1.97
CA ALA A 288 17.75 -2.09 -1.73
C ALA A 288 17.30 -3.54 -1.50
N ALA A 289 18.14 -4.34 -0.84
CA ALA A 289 17.88 -5.74 -0.58
C ALA A 289 16.83 -5.91 0.55
N PRO A 290 15.80 -6.76 0.39
CA PRO A 290 14.78 -6.98 1.42
C PRO A 290 15.35 -7.41 2.78
N HIS A 291 16.40 -8.23 2.82
CA HIS A 291 17.03 -8.62 4.09
C HIS A 291 17.70 -7.45 4.84
N ASP A 292 18.34 -6.52 4.14
CA ASP A 292 18.89 -5.29 4.76
C ASP A 292 17.76 -4.37 5.21
N GLY A 293 16.67 -4.30 4.43
CA GLY A 293 15.47 -3.57 4.81
C GLY A 293 14.87 -4.09 6.12
N ARG A 294 14.78 -5.42 6.29
CA ARG A 294 14.37 -6.03 7.56
C ARG A 294 15.28 -5.65 8.71
N ARG A 295 16.59 -5.77 8.50
CA ARG A 295 17.57 -5.41 9.52
C ARG A 295 17.41 -3.94 9.93
N LEU A 296 17.21 -3.04 8.97
CA LEU A 296 16.99 -1.62 9.25
C LEU A 296 15.65 -1.36 9.96
N ALA A 297 14.57 -2.06 9.58
CA ALA A 297 13.29 -2.00 10.27
C ALA A 297 13.42 -2.46 11.73
N GLU A 298 14.14 -3.55 11.99
CA GLU A 298 14.42 -4.05 13.34
C GLU A 298 15.22 -3.04 14.17
N LEU A 299 16.24 -2.40 13.57
CA LEU A 299 17.00 -1.33 14.22
C LEU A 299 16.11 -0.11 14.52
N CYS A 300 15.21 0.26 13.62
CA CYS A 300 14.25 1.35 13.82
C CYS A 300 13.34 1.07 15.03
N GLN A 301 12.75 -0.13 15.12
CA GLN A 301 11.93 -0.53 16.26
C GLN A 301 12.72 -0.49 17.57
N ARG A 302 13.96 -1.00 17.56
CA ARG A 302 14.85 -0.96 18.72
C ARG A 302 15.14 0.46 19.20
N LEU A 303 15.41 1.37 18.27
CA LEU A 303 15.65 2.78 18.56
C LEU A 303 14.40 3.48 19.11
N ALA A 304 13.21 3.16 18.56
CA ALA A 304 11.94 3.72 19.01
C ALA A 304 11.61 3.36 20.47
N HIS A 305 12.08 2.20 20.95
CA HIS A 305 11.91 1.75 22.33
C HIS A 305 13.07 2.13 23.27
N SER A 306 14.13 2.79 22.78
CA SER A 306 15.24 3.23 23.63
C SER A 306 14.79 4.33 24.61
N LYS A 307 15.50 4.45 25.74
CA LYS A 307 15.28 5.54 26.71
C LYS A 307 15.96 6.84 26.28
N ALA A 308 16.99 6.77 25.43
CA ALA A 308 17.71 7.94 24.97
C ALA A 308 16.89 8.75 23.95
N ALA A 309 16.65 10.03 24.23
CA ALA A 309 15.92 10.94 23.33
C ALA A 309 16.58 11.06 21.94
N SER A 310 17.92 11.00 21.86
CA SER A 310 18.65 11.00 20.59
C SER A 310 18.33 9.77 19.74
N LYS A 311 18.26 8.57 20.34
CA LYS A 311 17.90 7.33 19.65
C LYS A 311 16.44 7.35 19.17
N GLN A 312 15.53 7.88 19.99
CA GLN A 312 14.13 8.07 19.60
C GLN A 312 13.99 9.07 18.43
N ALA A 313 14.76 10.16 18.43
CA ALA A 313 14.78 11.11 17.32
C ALA A 313 15.30 10.48 16.01
N VAL A 314 16.35 9.64 16.08
CA VAL A 314 16.80 8.85 14.91
C VAL A 314 15.71 7.90 14.43
N ALA A 315 14.99 7.22 15.35
CA ALA A 315 13.88 6.34 15.00
C ALA A 315 12.76 7.09 14.29
N GLN A 316 12.41 8.31 14.73
CA GLN A 316 11.43 9.17 14.05
C GLN A 316 11.86 9.53 12.64
N GLY A 317 13.15 9.84 12.43
CA GLY A 317 13.71 10.09 11.10
C GLY A 317 13.60 8.86 10.19
N LEU A 318 13.93 7.66 10.70
CA LEU A 318 13.77 6.40 9.98
C LEU A 318 12.30 6.09 9.65
N GLU A 319 11.40 6.28 10.60
CA GLU A 319 9.96 6.04 10.43
C GLU A 319 9.41 6.94 9.31
N GLY A 320 9.74 8.23 9.32
CA GLY A 320 9.26 9.21 8.35
C GLY A 320 9.79 8.98 6.92
N TYR A 321 11.06 8.59 6.79
CA TYR A 321 11.70 8.49 5.47
C TYR A 321 11.85 7.09 4.90
N TYR A 322 12.01 6.04 5.73
CA TYR A 322 12.23 4.66 5.27
C TYR A 322 11.01 3.77 5.48
N ARG A 323 10.13 4.12 6.43
CA ARG A 323 8.83 3.43 6.64
C ARG A 323 7.66 4.27 6.13
N ASN A 324 7.88 4.97 5.03
CA ASN A 324 6.87 5.83 4.39
C ASN A 324 5.83 5.00 3.59
N ALA A 325 4.77 5.64 3.12
CA ALA A 325 3.79 5.05 2.22
C ALA A 325 4.46 4.49 0.96
N ASN A 326 4.21 3.21 0.65
CA ASN A 326 4.69 2.54 -0.56
C ASN A 326 3.56 2.27 -1.56
N VAL A 327 2.35 2.74 -1.27
CA VAL A 327 1.21 2.76 -2.18
C VAL A 327 0.53 4.12 -2.10
N ARG A 328 0.12 4.66 -3.25
CA ARG A 328 -0.69 5.88 -3.34
C ARG A 328 -1.80 5.72 -4.37
N LEU A 329 -2.98 6.17 -3.99
CA LEU A 329 -4.16 6.23 -4.83
C LEU A 329 -4.68 7.66 -4.87
N VAL A 330 -5.01 8.16 -6.06
CA VAL A 330 -5.70 9.44 -6.23
C VAL A 330 -6.87 9.22 -7.16
N VAL A 331 -8.07 9.64 -6.74
CA VAL A 331 -9.31 9.45 -7.49
C VAL A 331 -10.01 10.79 -7.65
N ALA A 332 -10.41 11.11 -8.88
CA ALA A 332 -11.21 12.30 -9.18
C ALA A 332 -12.69 12.05 -8.89
N VAL A 333 -13.41 13.08 -8.44
CA VAL A 333 -14.83 13.01 -8.10
C VAL A 333 -15.70 12.62 -9.31
N GLU A 334 -15.29 13.02 -10.51
CA GLU A 334 -15.95 12.67 -11.76
C GLU A 334 -15.91 11.15 -11.99
N LEU A 335 -14.81 10.48 -11.60
CA LEU A 335 -14.74 9.03 -11.68
C LEU A 335 -15.67 8.37 -10.65
N LEU A 336 -15.69 8.85 -9.41
CA LEU A 336 -16.56 8.30 -8.36
C LEU A 336 -18.05 8.41 -8.75
N ASN A 337 -18.45 9.54 -9.31
CA ASN A 337 -19.82 9.77 -9.76
C ASN A 337 -20.25 8.81 -10.88
N ARG A 338 -19.33 8.36 -11.76
CA ARG A 338 -19.65 7.34 -12.77
C ARG A 338 -20.02 5.98 -12.17
N PHE A 339 -19.58 5.70 -10.94
CA PHE A 339 -19.89 4.45 -10.26
C PHE A 339 -21.17 4.49 -9.43
N LEU A 340 -21.79 5.67 -9.27
CA LEU A 340 -23.11 5.78 -8.63
C LEU A 340 -24.17 5.11 -9.51
N PRO A 341 -25.01 4.23 -8.95
CA PRO A 341 -26.05 3.56 -9.73
C PRO A 341 -27.17 4.55 -10.10
N GLU A 342 -27.69 4.41 -11.32
CA GLU A 342 -28.89 5.12 -11.73
C GLU A 342 -30.10 4.64 -10.93
N ARG A 343 -31.02 5.56 -10.60
CA ARG A 343 -32.25 5.22 -9.89
C ARG A 343 -33.43 5.20 -10.85
N PRO A 344 -34.21 4.11 -10.90
CA PRO A 344 -35.48 4.12 -11.61
C PRO A 344 -36.46 5.07 -10.92
N LYS A 345 -37.46 5.53 -11.67
CA LYS A 345 -38.58 6.28 -11.07
C LYS A 345 -39.42 5.35 -10.21
N GLU A 346 -39.83 5.82 -9.05
CA GLU A 346 -40.60 5.04 -8.09
C GLU A 346 -42.06 5.51 -8.07
N TYR A 347 -42.99 4.57 -8.25
CA TYR A 347 -44.43 4.82 -8.09
C TYR A 347 -44.88 4.28 -6.74
N ASN A 348 -45.51 5.12 -5.94
CA ASN A 348 -45.97 4.76 -4.61
C ASN A 348 -47.41 5.23 -4.40
N ASP A 349 -48.22 4.39 -3.76
CA ASP A 349 -49.51 4.83 -3.22
C ASP A 349 -49.29 5.78 -2.05
N VAL A 350 -50.14 6.81 -1.97
CA VAL A 350 -50.20 7.74 -0.85
C VAL A 350 -51.33 7.29 0.05
N ASP A 351 -51.02 6.94 1.30
CA ASP A 351 -51.97 6.76 2.39
C ASP A 351 -51.38 7.44 3.62
N ASP A 352 -51.85 8.64 3.93
CA ASP A 352 -51.25 9.50 4.96
C ASP A 352 -52.31 10.35 5.69
N VAL A 353 -51.93 11.05 6.75
CA VAL A 353 -52.82 11.91 7.54
C VAL A 353 -52.29 13.33 7.68
N VAL A 354 -52.89 14.31 6.99
CA VAL A 354 -52.47 15.71 7.02
C VAL A 354 -53.49 16.56 7.79
N LEU A 355 -53.04 17.30 8.80
CA LEU A 355 -53.83 18.07 9.77
C LEU A 355 -54.97 17.25 10.39
N GLY A 356 -54.70 15.98 10.71
CA GLY A 356 -55.67 15.03 11.27
C GLY A 356 -56.66 14.45 10.25
N ARG A 357 -56.48 14.71 8.95
CA ARG A 357 -57.38 14.25 7.87
C ARG A 357 -56.69 13.19 7.01
N PRO A 358 -57.34 12.07 6.69
CA PRO A 358 -56.78 11.07 5.81
C PRO A 358 -56.64 11.61 4.37
N VAL A 359 -55.50 11.33 3.76
CA VAL A 359 -55.11 11.71 2.40
C VAL A 359 -54.74 10.43 1.66
N ARG A 360 -55.39 10.20 0.51
CA ARG A 360 -55.13 9.03 -0.34
C ARG A 360 -54.81 9.44 -1.76
N GLY A 361 -53.99 8.68 -2.46
CA GLY A 361 -53.67 8.99 -3.85
C GLY A 361 -52.48 8.21 -4.38
N SER A 362 -51.78 8.81 -5.34
CA SER A 362 -50.58 8.23 -5.93
C SER A 362 -49.48 9.27 -6.03
N SER A 363 -48.23 8.80 -6.04
CA SER A 363 -47.04 9.63 -6.16
C SER A 363 -46.00 9.00 -7.07
N LEU A 364 -45.25 9.86 -7.76
CA LEU A 364 -44.11 9.52 -8.59
C LEU A 364 -42.88 10.26 -8.04
N THR A 365 -41.86 9.50 -7.66
CA THR A 365 -40.59 10.04 -7.17
C THR A 365 -39.48 9.80 -8.18
N ALA A 366 -38.75 10.86 -8.51
CA ALA A 366 -37.52 10.79 -9.30
C ALA A 366 -36.36 11.38 -8.51
N THR A 367 -35.31 10.59 -8.29
CA THR A 367 -34.17 10.96 -7.45
C THR A 367 -32.86 10.87 -8.23
N ARG A 368 -32.01 11.89 -8.07
CA ARG A 368 -30.64 11.92 -8.57
C ARG A 368 -29.69 12.00 -7.39
N VAL A 369 -28.60 11.26 -7.47
CA VAL A 369 -27.59 11.18 -6.42
C VAL A 369 -26.24 11.56 -7.03
N ASN A 370 -25.52 12.44 -6.36
CA ASN A 370 -24.17 12.85 -6.72
C ASN A 370 -23.28 12.79 -5.48
N LEU A 371 -21.98 12.63 -5.71
CA LEU A 371 -20.95 12.74 -4.69
C LEU A 371 -20.19 14.05 -4.92
N ARG A 372 -20.06 14.82 -3.84
CA ARG A 372 -19.29 16.06 -3.78
C ARG A 372 -18.15 15.90 -2.78
N LEU A 373 -17.01 16.50 -3.08
CA LEU A 373 -15.87 16.50 -2.17
C LEU A 373 -15.84 17.80 -1.36
N ILE A 374 -15.47 17.68 -0.09
CA ILE A 374 -15.27 18.80 0.82
C ILE A 374 -13.77 18.90 1.08
N PRO A 375 -13.10 20.03 0.77
CA PRO A 375 -11.66 20.15 0.97
C PRO A 375 -11.25 19.92 2.43
N ASP A 376 -10.34 18.98 2.64
CA ASP A 376 -9.79 18.64 3.94
C ASP A 376 -8.34 18.14 3.79
N PRO A 377 -7.34 18.79 4.42
CA PRO A 377 -5.93 18.43 4.26
C PRO A 377 -5.49 17.15 5.01
N GLN A 378 -6.33 16.55 5.85
CA GLN A 378 -5.95 15.47 6.77
C GLN A 378 -6.76 14.17 6.60
N GLN A 379 -7.92 14.23 5.93
CA GLN A 379 -8.80 13.08 5.80
C GLN A 379 -9.58 13.11 4.47
N ILE A 380 -10.23 11.98 4.18
CA ILE A 380 -11.23 11.91 3.12
C ILE A 380 -12.52 12.52 3.65
N HIS A 381 -13.04 13.57 3.02
CA HIS A 381 -14.30 14.19 3.41
C HIS A 381 -15.20 14.39 2.18
N LEU A 382 -16.32 13.69 2.15
CA LEU A 382 -17.24 13.71 1.03
C LEU A 382 -18.68 13.83 1.50
N ALA A 383 -19.52 14.39 0.65
CA ALA A 383 -20.95 14.49 0.84
C ALA A 383 -21.68 13.75 -0.28
N LEU A 384 -22.66 12.93 0.09
CA LEU A 384 -23.63 12.37 -0.83
C LEU A 384 -24.78 13.36 -0.96
N ASP A 385 -24.83 14.09 -2.07
CA ASP A 385 -25.89 15.05 -2.37
C ASP A 385 -27.03 14.34 -3.13
N VAL A 386 -28.26 14.46 -2.63
CA VAL A 386 -29.46 13.78 -3.12
C VAL A 386 -30.50 14.82 -3.48
N HIS A 387 -30.92 14.83 -4.75
CA HIS A 387 -31.96 15.71 -5.25
C HIS A 387 -33.14 14.89 -5.72
N GLY A 388 -34.31 15.11 -5.13
CA GLY A 388 -35.52 14.40 -5.49
C GLY A 388 -36.67 15.34 -5.85
N VAL A 389 -37.50 14.89 -6.80
CA VAL A 389 -38.77 15.51 -7.16
C VAL A 389 -39.87 14.50 -6.91
N VAL A 390 -40.87 14.89 -6.13
CA VAL A 390 -42.06 14.10 -5.84
C VAL A 390 -43.25 14.81 -6.47
N VAL A 391 -43.93 14.14 -7.39
CA VAL A 391 -45.21 14.60 -7.94
C VAL A 391 -46.29 13.70 -7.38
N ALA A 392 -47.33 14.28 -6.79
CA ALA A 392 -48.43 13.52 -6.21
C ALA A 392 -49.79 14.07 -6.64
N SER A 393 -50.73 13.15 -6.83
CA SER A 393 -52.15 13.45 -7.02
C SER A 393 -52.92 12.77 -5.91
N THR A 394 -53.55 13.57 -5.05
CA THR A 394 -54.16 13.11 -3.80
C THR A 394 -55.58 13.63 -3.63
N GLN A 395 -56.35 12.93 -2.82
CA GLN A 395 -57.67 13.33 -2.36
C GLN A 395 -57.75 13.28 -0.84
N SER A 396 -58.48 14.21 -0.25
CA SER A 396 -58.72 14.27 1.20
C SER A 396 -60.15 14.68 1.50
N VAL A 397 -60.71 14.15 2.59
CA VAL A 397 -62.10 14.43 2.99
C VAL A 397 -62.12 15.26 4.27
N SER A 398 -62.94 16.31 4.29
CA SER A 398 -63.17 17.14 5.48
C SER A 398 -64.64 17.54 5.58
N GLY A 399 -65.37 16.87 6.48
CA GLY A 399 -66.82 17.05 6.59
C GLY A 399 -67.50 16.60 5.29
N PRO A 400 -68.43 17.38 4.71
CA PRO A 400 -69.13 17.03 3.49
C PRO A 400 -68.34 17.36 2.21
N ALA A 401 -67.04 17.69 2.31
CA ALA A 401 -66.23 18.15 1.19
C ALA A 401 -65.04 17.23 0.91
N THR A 402 -64.84 16.90 -0.37
CA THR A 402 -63.69 16.15 -0.90
C THR A 402 -62.81 17.07 -1.74
N PHE A 403 -61.54 17.20 -1.33
CA PHE A 403 -60.54 18.05 -1.98
C PHE A 403 -59.59 17.19 -2.81
N TYR A 404 -59.42 17.53 -4.08
CA TYR A 404 -58.46 16.91 -4.99
C TYR A 404 -57.26 17.85 -5.19
N ASN A 405 -56.07 17.41 -4.81
CA ASN A 405 -54.85 18.20 -4.87
C ASN A 405 -53.80 17.54 -5.75
N ASP A 406 -53.14 18.36 -6.57
CA ASP A 406 -51.86 18.01 -7.16
C ASP A 406 -50.76 18.73 -6.37
N SER A 407 -49.63 18.06 -6.16
CA SER A 407 -48.47 18.67 -5.54
C SER A 407 -47.19 18.28 -6.24
N GLN A 408 -46.25 19.22 -6.26
CA GLN A 408 -44.88 19.01 -6.68
C GLN A 408 -43.98 19.47 -5.53
N SER A 409 -43.25 18.52 -4.96
CA SER A 409 -42.28 18.78 -3.89
C SER A 409 -40.88 18.51 -4.40
N VAL A 410 -39.95 19.41 -4.11
CA VAL A 410 -38.53 19.24 -4.38
C VAL A 410 -37.81 19.13 -3.06
N TYR A 411 -37.00 18.08 -2.90
CA TYR A 411 -36.16 17.93 -1.73
C TYR A 411 -34.68 17.86 -2.11
N GLN A 412 -33.85 18.43 -1.24
CA GLN A 412 -32.40 18.41 -1.32
C GLN A 412 -31.90 17.82 0.00
N GLY A 413 -31.31 16.64 -0.08
CA GLY A 413 -30.67 15.99 1.05
C GLY A 413 -29.17 15.90 0.86
N TRP A 414 -28.42 15.91 1.96
CA TRP A 414 -27.00 15.56 1.92
C TRP A 414 -26.62 14.73 3.13
N LYS A 415 -25.62 13.87 2.95
CA LYS A 415 -25.03 13.04 4.01
C LYS A 415 -23.52 13.09 3.95
N GLU A 416 -22.88 13.53 5.02
CA GLU A 416 -21.42 13.66 5.07
C GLU A 416 -20.75 12.39 5.59
N ILE A 417 -19.62 12.06 4.99
CA ILE A 417 -18.80 10.90 5.31
C ILE A 417 -17.34 11.36 5.44
N GLU A 418 -16.74 11.05 6.58
CA GLU A 418 -15.34 11.29 6.90
C GLU A 418 -14.61 9.95 7.01
N ILE A 419 -13.45 9.82 6.36
CA ILE A 419 -12.57 8.65 6.48
C ILE A 419 -11.15 9.14 6.77
N GLY A 420 -10.66 8.84 7.96
CA GLY A 420 -9.33 9.20 8.41
C GLY A 420 -8.62 8.06 9.14
N PRO A 421 -7.48 8.33 9.78
CA PRO A 421 -6.75 7.34 10.58
C PRO A 421 -7.57 6.75 11.74
N GLU A 422 -8.54 7.50 12.25
CA GLU A 422 -9.45 7.10 13.33
C GLU A 422 -10.60 6.19 12.87
N GLY A 423 -10.68 5.91 11.56
CA GLY A 423 -11.72 5.11 10.93
C GLY A 423 -12.70 5.94 10.09
N MET A 424 -13.84 5.32 9.78
CA MET A 424 -14.92 5.95 9.02
C MET A 424 -15.99 6.48 9.97
N ARG A 425 -16.42 7.72 9.75
CA ARG A 425 -17.54 8.37 10.44
C ARG A 425 -18.57 8.78 9.40
N ILE A 426 -19.81 8.39 9.64
CA ILE A 426 -20.95 8.71 8.79
C ILE A 426 -21.88 9.61 9.62
N HIS A 427 -22.14 10.82 9.13
CA HIS A 427 -23.03 11.77 9.79
C HIS A 427 -24.49 11.50 9.41
N PRO A 428 -25.48 11.89 10.25
CA PRO A 428 -26.90 11.79 9.90
C PRO A 428 -27.23 12.59 8.64
N ALA A 429 -28.17 12.08 7.83
CA ALA A 429 -28.64 12.82 6.66
C ALA A 429 -29.36 14.11 7.10
N GLN A 430 -29.19 15.18 6.31
CA GLN A 430 -29.94 16.43 6.44
C GLN A 430 -30.78 16.61 5.18
N VAL A 431 -32.02 17.11 5.32
CA VAL A 431 -32.94 17.29 4.19
C VAL A 431 -33.69 18.61 4.31
N ALA A 432 -33.68 19.38 3.22
CA ALA A 432 -34.55 20.52 3.00
C ALA A 432 -35.60 20.19 1.94
N VAL A 433 -36.84 20.64 2.14
CA VAL A 433 -37.96 20.40 1.23
C VAL A 433 -38.66 21.72 0.91
N ASN A 434 -39.04 21.90 -0.34
CA ASN A 434 -39.97 22.93 -0.77
C ASN A 434 -41.17 22.25 -1.43
N ASN A 435 -42.38 22.58 -1.00
CA ASN A 435 -43.60 21.99 -1.53
C ASN A 435 -44.52 23.04 -2.17
N GLU A 436 -44.88 22.80 -3.43
CA GLU A 436 -45.90 23.55 -4.13
C GLU A 436 -47.14 22.66 -4.33
N SER A 437 -48.30 23.13 -3.90
CA SER A 437 -49.56 22.39 -4.06
C SER A 437 -50.66 23.28 -4.60
N THR A 438 -51.44 22.70 -5.51
CA THR A 438 -52.56 23.34 -6.17
C THR A 438 -53.82 22.49 -6.01
N LEU A 439 -54.89 23.13 -5.57
CA LEU A 439 -56.22 22.51 -5.52
C LEU A 439 -56.75 22.34 -6.94
N ARG A 440 -56.76 21.09 -7.41
CA ARG A 440 -57.25 20.70 -8.74
C ARG A 440 -58.76 20.75 -8.82
N GLY A 441 -59.44 20.36 -7.75
CA GLY A 441 -60.90 20.30 -7.72
C GLY A 441 -61.45 20.11 -6.31
N LEU A 442 -62.74 20.39 -6.17
CA LEU A 442 -63.49 20.31 -4.94
C LEU A 442 -64.88 19.75 -5.26
N SER A 443 -65.35 18.78 -4.48
CA SER A 443 -66.73 18.28 -4.53
C SER A 443 -67.33 18.29 -3.14
N THR A 444 -68.63 18.53 -3.04
CA THR A 444 -69.38 18.51 -1.79
C THR A 444 -70.59 17.58 -1.86
N ASP A 445 -70.99 17.02 -0.72
CA ASP A 445 -72.21 16.20 -0.62
C ASP A 445 -73.50 16.98 -0.97
N PHE A 446 -73.40 18.33 -1.06
CA PHE A 446 -74.50 19.23 -1.41
C PHE A 446 -74.47 19.68 -2.88
N ASP A 447 -73.57 19.12 -3.72
CA ASP A 447 -73.42 19.50 -5.13
C ASP A 447 -74.73 19.30 -5.94
N GLU A 448 -75.63 18.42 -5.49
CA GLU A 448 -76.95 18.17 -6.10
C GLU A 448 -77.99 19.27 -5.81
N LEU A 449 -77.73 20.18 -4.85
CA LEU A 449 -78.65 21.25 -4.46
C LEU A 449 -78.21 22.60 -5.04
N PRO A 450 -78.99 23.22 -5.94
CA PRO A 450 -78.69 24.55 -6.49
C PRO A 450 -78.54 25.60 -5.37
N LEU A 451 -77.62 26.56 -5.54
CA LEU A 451 -77.27 27.64 -4.59
C LEU A 451 -76.56 27.18 -3.29
N ILE A 452 -77.02 26.09 -2.66
CA ILE A 452 -76.40 25.55 -1.45
C ILE A 452 -75.05 24.89 -1.77
N GLY A 453 -74.96 24.12 -2.85
CA GLY A 453 -73.71 23.52 -3.30
C GLY A 453 -72.63 24.56 -3.63
N ALA A 454 -73.01 25.65 -4.32
CA ALA A 454 -72.09 26.74 -4.66
C ALA A 454 -71.54 27.46 -3.40
N LEU A 455 -72.39 27.70 -2.40
CA LEU A 455 -71.97 28.30 -1.13
C LEU A 455 -71.07 27.35 -0.32
N ALA A 456 -71.42 26.06 -0.27
CA ALA A 456 -70.63 25.03 0.41
C ALA A 456 -69.23 24.90 -0.21
N GLN A 457 -69.13 24.93 -1.54
CA GLN A 457 -67.86 24.92 -2.26
C GLN A 457 -67.01 26.16 -1.97
N GLU A 458 -67.60 27.35 -1.92
CA GLU A 458 -66.85 28.60 -1.64
C GLU A 458 -66.32 28.66 -0.20
N VAL A 459 -67.14 28.25 0.77
CA VAL A 459 -66.72 28.15 2.18
C VAL A 459 -65.61 27.11 2.33
N ALA A 460 -65.75 25.94 1.70
CA ALA A 460 -64.73 24.89 1.73
C ALA A 460 -63.41 25.32 1.05
N ARG A 461 -63.49 26.05 -0.07
CA ARG A 461 -62.32 26.64 -0.75
C ARG A 461 -61.61 27.67 0.14
N SER A 462 -62.34 28.61 0.72
CA SER A 462 -61.76 29.64 1.61
C SER A 462 -61.09 29.01 2.84
N GLN A 463 -61.72 28.01 3.47
CA GLN A 463 -61.10 27.29 4.58
C GLN A 463 -59.83 26.53 4.18
N HIS A 464 -59.79 25.99 2.96
CA HIS A 464 -58.59 25.34 2.42
C HIS A 464 -57.46 26.34 2.18
N GLU A 465 -57.76 27.50 1.59
CA GLU A 465 -56.79 28.58 1.37
C GLU A 465 -56.18 29.11 2.68
N GLN A 466 -57.01 29.30 3.71
CA GLN A 466 -56.55 29.75 5.04
C GLN A 466 -55.55 28.77 5.68
N LYS A 467 -55.67 27.47 5.41
CA LYS A 467 -54.81 26.42 6.00
C LYS A 467 -53.66 25.98 5.10
N ARG A 468 -53.49 26.59 3.92
CA ARG A 468 -52.52 26.16 2.91
C ARG A 468 -51.08 26.11 3.41
N CYS A 469 -50.66 27.10 4.21
CA CYS A 469 -49.31 27.15 4.78
C CYS A 469 -49.07 26.04 5.80
N GLU A 470 -50.04 25.77 6.67
CA GLU A 470 -49.96 24.70 7.67
C GLU A 470 -49.88 23.32 7.01
N ILE A 471 -50.75 23.08 6.01
CA ILE A 471 -50.77 21.88 5.17
C ILE A 471 -49.40 21.70 4.52
N SER A 472 -48.87 22.73 3.86
CA SER A 472 -47.59 22.66 3.18
C SER A 472 -46.45 22.34 4.14
N SER A 473 -46.37 23.00 5.31
CA SER A 473 -45.30 22.71 6.28
C SER A 473 -45.37 21.29 6.84
N GLN A 474 -46.58 20.74 7.03
CA GLN A 474 -46.72 19.36 7.51
C GLN A 474 -46.31 18.36 6.43
N VAL A 475 -46.70 18.60 5.18
CA VAL A 475 -46.27 17.78 4.03
C VAL A 475 -44.75 17.84 3.88
N GLU A 476 -44.15 19.03 3.95
CA GLU A 476 -42.69 19.23 3.91
C GLU A 476 -41.98 18.44 5.01
N ARG A 477 -42.43 18.54 6.27
CA ARG A 477 -41.84 17.79 7.40
C ARG A 477 -41.91 16.29 7.18
N LYS A 478 -43.01 15.78 6.64
CA LYS A 478 -43.17 14.34 6.38
C LYS A 478 -42.30 13.86 5.23
N ILE A 479 -42.23 14.63 4.15
CA ILE A 479 -41.33 14.34 3.02
C ILE A 479 -39.88 14.40 3.51
N ALA A 480 -39.52 15.40 4.32
CA ALA A 480 -38.18 15.54 4.90
C ALA A 480 -37.81 14.33 5.76
N ALA A 481 -38.68 13.94 6.70
CA ALA A 481 -38.44 12.80 7.57
C ALA A 481 -38.34 11.48 6.80
N ARG A 482 -39.21 11.26 5.80
CA ARG A 482 -39.17 10.07 4.94
C ARG A 482 -37.89 10.04 4.10
N ALA A 483 -37.54 11.15 3.46
CA ALA A 483 -36.33 11.27 2.66
C ALA A 483 -35.07 11.09 3.52
N GLN A 484 -35.02 11.69 4.71
CA GLN A 484 -33.91 11.54 5.65
C GLN A 484 -33.71 10.08 6.04
N TRP A 485 -34.79 9.41 6.46
CA TRP A 485 -34.75 7.99 6.80
C TRP A 485 -34.30 7.11 5.63
N GLN A 486 -34.81 7.38 4.42
CA GLN A 486 -34.45 6.62 3.22
C GLN A 486 -32.97 6.82 2.85
N ILE A 487 -32.48 8.07 2.87
CA ILE A 487 -31.07 8.38 2.63
C ILE A 487 -30.20 7.68 3.68
N ASP A 488 -30.59 7.72 4.95
CA ASP A 488 -29.81 7.08 6.01
C ASP A 488 -29.70 5.57 5.85
N GLN A 489 -30.83 4.88 5.66
CA GLN A 489 -30.90 3.43 5.49
C GLN A 489 -30.14 2.96 4.25
N GLU A 490 -30.39 3.59 3.10
CA GLU A 490 -29.79 3.16 1.85
C GLU A 490 -28.30 3.46 1.80
N THR A 491 -27.86 4.59 2.37
CA THR A 491 -26.44 4.93 2.41
C THR A 491 -25.69 3.93 3.28
N GLU A 492 -26.21 3.60 4.46
CA GLU A 492 -25.59 2.62 5.36
C GLU A 492 -25.48 1.23 4.72
N ALA A 493 -26.56 0.75 4.09
CA ALA A 493 -26.56 -0.54 3.41
C ALA A 493 -25.56 -0.59 2.25
N ARG A 494 -25.48 0.47 1.46
CA ARG A 494 -24.57 0.55 0.29
C ARG A 494 -23.12 0.73 0.69
N LEU A 495 -22.82 1.59 1.66
CA LEU A 495 -21.47 1.72 2.21
C LEU A 495 -21.03 0.43 2.87
N GLY A 496 -21.91 -0.25 3.61
CA GLY A 496 -21.63 -1.56 4.18
C GLY A 496 -21.26 -2.58 3.11
N THR A 497 -22.03 -2.65 2.01
CA THR A 497 -21.74 -3.56 0.88
C THR A 497 -20.40 -3.22 0.21
N ALA A 498 -20.13 -1.94 -0.06
CA ALA A 498 -18.88 -1.51 -0.67
C ALA A 498 -17.67 -1.75 0.24
N ALA A 499 -17.82 -1.47 1.53
CA ALA A 499 -16.79 -1.72 2.54
C ALA A 499 -16.49 -3.22 2.67
N GLU A 500 -17.51 -4.07 2.62
CA GLU A 500 -17.35 -5.54 2.61
C GLU A 500 -16.55 -6.00 1.38
N GLN A 501 -16.89 -5.49 0.19
CA GLN A 501 -16.16 -5.83 -1.04
C GLN A 501 -14.69 -5.45 -0.97
N VAL A 502 -14.38 -4.23 -0.50
CA VAL A 502 -12.98 -3.79 -0.31
C VAL A 502 -12.30 -4.64 0.76
N ARG A 503 -13.01 -4.96 1.86
CA ARG A 503 -12.47 -5.79 2.94
C ARG A 503 -12.10 -7.17 2.43
N SER A 504 -13.01 -7.90 1.79
CA SER A 504 -12.75 -9.27 1.33
C SER A 504 -11.79 -9.34 0.14
N ALA A 505 -11.84 -8.38 -0.79
CA ALA A 505 -10.99 -8.40 -1.98
C ALA A 505 -9.57 -7.88 -1.72
N VAL A 506 -9.39 -6.96 -0.77
CA VAL A 506 -8.11 -6.25 -0.57
C VAL A 506 -7.58 -6.37 0.86
N LEU A 507 -8.39 -6.06 1.87
CA LEU A 507 -7.89 -5.97 3.26
C LEU A 507 -7.63 -7.34 3.89
N GLU A 508 -8.53 -8.32 3.70
CA GLU A 508 -8.41 -9.67 4.24
C GLU A 508 -7.21 -10.44 3.66
N PRO A 509 -6.97 -10.47 2.33
CA PRO A 509 -5.78 -11.13 1.78
C PRO A 509 -4.48 -10.52 2.31
N LEU A 510 -4.44 -9.20 2.45
CA LEU A 510 -3.30 -8.48 3.02
C LEU A 510 -3.12 -8.79 4.51
N ALA A 511 -4.22 -8.86 5.29
CA ALA A 511 -4.19 -9.24 6.70
C ALA A 511 -3.74 -10.70 6.92
N GLU A 512 -4.18 -11.64 6.08
CA GLU A 512 -3.73 -13.06 6.11
C GLU A 512 -2.22 -13.20 5.88
N LEU A 513 -1.63 -12.28 5.11
CA LEU A 513 -0.18 -12.19 4.89
C LEU A 513 0.54 -11.36 5.95
N SER A 514 -0.15 -10.91 7.01
CA SER A 514 0.40 -10.00 8.02
C SER A 514 0.94 -8.69 7.43
N LEU A 515 0.33 -8.21 6.34
CA LEU A 515 0.62 -6.95 5.67
C LEU A 515 -0.56 -6.00 5.86
N GLY A 516 -0.67 -5.35 7.00
CA GLY A 516 -1.77 -4.40 7.21
C GLY A 516 -1.59 -3.13 6.37
N PRO A 517 -2.52 -2.75 5.47
CA PRO A 517 -2.47 -1.43 4.85
C PRO A 517 -2.72 -0.36 5.92
N THR A 518 -1.68 0.38 6.30
CA THR A 518 -1.79 1.51 7.22
C THR A 518 -2.03 2.79 6.42
N LEU A 519 -3.06 3.57 6.79
CA LEU A 519 -3.25 4.91 6.22
C LEU A 519 -2.19 5.85 6.79
N VAL A 520 -1.23 6.25 5.95
CA VAL A 520 -0.17 7.21 6.32
C VAL A 520 -0.71 8.63 6.25
N SER A 521 -1.49 8.93 5.22
CA SER A 521 -2.23 10.18 5.11
C SER A 521 -3.38 10.06 4.12
N ALA A 522 -4.41 10.87 4.32
CA ALA A 522 -5.46 11.13 3.36
C ALA A 522 -5.62 12.64 3.20
N GLU A 523 -6.08 13.07 2.03
CA GLU A 523 -6.34 14.46 1.71
C GLU A 523 -7.50 14.51 0.72
N THR A 524 -8.35 15.52 0.88
CA THR A 524 -9.44 15.85 -0.03
C THR A 524 -9.26 17.27 -0.55
N THR A 525 -9.42 17.40 -1.85
CA THR A 525 -9.53 18.69 -2.54
C THR A 525 -10.94 18.79 -3.14
N GLU A 526 -11.30 19.93 -3.71
CA GLU A 526 -12.60 20.12 -4.38
C GLU A 526 -12.86 19.09 -5.50
N ARG A 527 -11.80 18.51 -6.07
CA ARG A 527 -11.90 17.63 -7.25
C ARG A 527 -11.37 16.22 -7.02
N ARG A 528 -10.52 15.98 -6.03
CA ARG A 528 -9.80 14.72 -5.86
C ARG A 528 -9.67 14.30 -4.42
N ILE A 529 -9.78 13.00 -4.19
CA ILE A 529 -9.35 12.33 -2.97
C ILE A 529 -7.98 11.72 -3.21
N ALA A 530 -7.08 11.84 -2.25
CA ALA A 530 -5.72 11.35 -2.35
C ALA A 530 -5.30 10.60 -1.09
N MET A 531 -4.99 9.31 -1.24
CA MET A 531 -4.62 8.41 -0.14
C MET A 531 -3.17 7.95 -0.28
N ARG A 532 -2.48 7.81 0.86
CA ARG A 532 -1.15 7.24 0.97
C ARG A 532 -1.21 6.09 1.95
N LEU A 533 -0.91 4.89 1.47
CA LEU A 533 -0.99 3.65 2.21
C LEU A 533 0.40 3.05 2.36
N ARG A 534 0.66 2.44 3.51
CA ARG A 534 1.82 1.59 3.74
C ARG A 534 1.37 0.14 3.81
N VAL A 535 1.82 -0.65 2.85
CA VAL A 535 1.67 -2.10 2.79
C VAL A 535 2.98 -2.72 3.23
N ALA A 536 3.11 -2.97 4.53
CA ALA A 536 4.29 -3.54 5.16
C ALA A 536 3.89 -4.18 6.48
N SER A 537 4.62 -5.21 6.90
CA SER A 537 4.62 -5.64 8.30
C SER A 537 5.47 -4.70 9.17
N ASP A 538 5.41 -4.89 10.48
CA ASP A 538 6.21 -4.10 11.43
C ASP A 538 7.72 -4.29 11.23
N ARG A 539 8.14 -5.41 10.62
CA ARG A 539 9.56 -5.71 10.33
C ARG A 539 9.97 -5.36 8.92
N GLN A 540 9.14 -4.65 8.16
CA GLN A 540 9.38 -4.32 6.77
C GLN A 540 9.37 -2.82 6.53
N LEU A 541 10.17 -2.37 5.57
CA LEU A 541 10.25 -0.96 5.20
C LEU A 541 9.17 -0.57 4.18
N GLY A 542 8.98 0.74 4.08
CA GLY A 542 8.12 1.40 3.11
C GLY A 542 8.91 1.91 1.91
N SER A 543 8.42 2.98 1.28
CA SER A 543 9.22 3.68 0.26
C SER A 543 10.25 4.59 0.93
N HIS A 544 11.39 4.79 0.27
CA HIS A 544 12.44 5.71 0.71
C HIS A 544 12.95 6.63 -0.41
N THR A 545 12.29 6.59 -1.56
CA THR A 545 12.59 7.38 -2.75
C THR A 545 11.40 8.28 -3.10
N PRO A 546 11.63 9.42 -3.78
CA PRO A 546 10.53 10.28 -4.21
C PRO A 546 9.65 9.56 -5.23
N ARG A 547 8.33 9.74 -5.09
CA ARG A 547 7.34 9.19 -6.03
C ARG A 547 7.27 10.01 -7.33
N PRO A 548 6.94 9.38 -8.48
CA PRO A 548 6.65 10.12 -9.71
C PRO A 548 5.40 11.01 -9.53
N GLN A 549 5.30 12.07 -10.32
CA GLN A 549 4.10 12.92 -10.35
C GLN A 549 3.12 12.43 -11.41
N ALA A 550 1.84 12.29 -11.03
CA ALA A 550 0.78 11.92 -11.94
C ALA A 550 0.21 13.17 -12.67
N PRO A 551 -0.30 13.04 -13.91
CA PRO A 551 -0.96 14.12 -14.62
C PRO A 551 -2.14 14.70 -13.83
N ALA A 552 -2.26 16.02 -13.83
CA ALA A 552 -3.29 16.73 -13.07
C ALA A 552 -4.72 16.54 -13.61
N ASP A 553 -4.88 15.98 -14.82
CA ASP A 553 -6.16 15.69 -15.48
C ASP A 553 -6.54 14.20 -15.43
N SER A 554 -5.80 13.36 -14.69
CA SER A 554 -6.12 11.92 -14.58
C SER A 554 -7.44 11.68 -13.86
N ALA A 555 -8.29 10.77 -14.32
CA ALA A 555 -9.48 10.33 -13.57
C ALA A 555 -9.10 9.52 -12.33
N VAL A 556 -8.05 8.69 -12.45
CA VAL A 556 -7.43 7.96 -11.34
C VAL A 556 -5.94 7.85 -11.58
N SER A 557 -5.15 7.89 -10.52
CA SER A 557 -3.73 7.53 -10.57
C SER A 557 -3.37 6.61 -9.42
N PHE A 558 -2.45 5.70 -9.70
CA PHE A 558 -2.00 4.70 -8.77
C PHE A 558 -0.48 4.58 -8.84
N GLN A 559 0.15 4.53 -7.67
CA GLN A 559 1.60 4.50 -7.54
C GLN A 559 1.97 3.41 -6.54
N ILE A 560 2.75 2.42 -6.96
CA ILE A 560 3.30 1.35 -6.10
C ILE A 560 4.81 1.47 -6.09
N HIS A 561 5.40 1.46 -4.90
CA HIS A 561 6.85 1.29 -4.73
C HIS A 561 7.22 -0.19 -4.63
N GLU A 562 8.39 -0.57 -5.14
CA GLU A 562 8.91 -1.94 -5.17
C GLU A 562 8.93 -2.62 -3.80
N SER A 563 9.08 -1.84 -2.72
CA SER A 563 8.99 -2.37 -1.36
C SER A 563 7.64 -2.97 -1.04
N ALA A 564 6.52 -2.46 -1.56
CA ALA A 564 5.20 -3.09 -1.35
C ALA A 564 5.16 -4.51 -1.99
N ILE A 565 5.73 -4.64 -3.18
CA ILE A 565 5.80 -5.91 -3.93
C ILE A 565 6.76 -6.89 -3.24
N ASN A 566 7.94 -6.41 -2.81
CA ASN A 566 8.91 -7.23 -2.11
C ASN A 566 8.41 -7.66 -0.72
N ASN A 567 7.70 -6.79 -0.02
CA ASN A 567 7.05 -7.12 1.26
C ASN A 567 6.03 -8.24 1.07
N LEU A 568 5.26 -8.20 -0.01
CA LEU A 568 4.33 -9.25 -0.40
C LEU A 568 5.03 -10.59 -0.67
N PHE A 569 6.07 -10.60 -1.52
CA PHE A 569 6.78 -11.83 -1.86
C PHE A 569 7.47 -12.48 -0.67
N GLU A 570 7.94 -11.69 0.29
CA GLU A 570 8.52 -12.23 1.51
C GLU A 570 7.50 -13.07 2.32
N GLN A 571 6.24 -12.61 2.39
CA GLN A 571 5.18 -13.29 3.14
C GLN A 571 4.65 -14.54 2.46
N VAL A 572 4.97 -14.76 1.18
CA VAL A 572 4.70 -16.03 0.49
C VAL A 572 5.54 -17.17 1.10
N GLY A 573 6.68 -16.86 1.73
CA GLY A 573 7.51 -17.84 2.44
C GLY A 573 8.33 -18.73 1.50
N LEU A 574 8.94 -18.13 0.48
CA LEU A 574 9.81 -18.84 -0.47
C LEU A 574 11.27 -18.92 0.01
N ASN A 575 11.72 -17.99 0.85
CA ASN A 575 13.11 -17.97 1.36
C ASN A 575 13.47 -19.30 2.06
N GLY A 576 14.50 -19.97 1.55
CA GLY A 576 15.00 -21.25 2.05
C GLY A 576 14.08 -22.46 1.83
N ALA A 577 12.94 -22.27 1.16
CA ALA A 577 11.99 -23.35 0.90
C ALA A 577 12.47 -24.23 -0.27
N THR A 578 12.28 -25.53 -0.13
CA THR A 578 12.44 -26.51 -1.22
C THR A 578 11.05 -26.99 -1.64
N LEU A 579 10.68 -26.75 -2.89
CA LEU A 579 9.35 -26.99 -3.43
C LEU A 579 9.42 -27.61 -4.81
N THR A 580 8.50 -28.51 -5.13
CA THR A 580 8.22 -28.89 -6.52
C THR A 580 7.45 -27.78 -7.24
N LEU A 581 7.44 -27.76 -8.57
CA LEU A 581 6.64 -26.78 -9.32
C LEU A 581 5.14 -26.78 -8.95
N PRO A 582 4.47 -27.95 -8.80
CA PRO A 582 3.10 -27.99 -8.28
C PRO A 582 2.95 -27.35 -6.90
N GLN A 583 3.86 -27.64 -5.97
CA GLN A 583 3.83 -27.07 -4.62
C GLN A 583 4.06 -25.56 -4.63
N LEU A 584 4.95 -25.07 -5.50
CA LEU A 584 5.20 -23.65 -5.69
C LEU A 584 3.94 -22.95 -6.22
N ARG A 585 3.30 -23.49 -7.27
CA ARG A 585 2.05 -22.96 -7.82
C ARG A 585 0.94 -22.92 -6.76
N ALA A 586 0.72 -24.01 -6.04
CA ALA A 586 -0.26 -24.08 -4.97
C ALA A 586 0.03 -23.06 -3.86
N ARG A 587 1.29 -22.88 -3.48
CA ARG A 587 1.68 -21.91 -2.45
C ARG A 587 1.40 -20.48 -2.88
N ILE A 588 1.77 -20.10 -4.10
CA ILE A 588 1.52 -18.76 -4.61
C ILE A 588 0.01 -18.54 -4.78
N ALA A 589 -0.72 -19.48 -5.37
CA ALA A 589 -2.17 -19.39 -5.57
C ALA A 589 -2.92 -19.22 -4.23
N ASN A 590 -2.57 -20.00 -3.20
CA ASN A 590 -3.21 -19.93 -1.90
C ASN A 590 -2.84 -18.65 -1.14
N ARG A 591 -1.57 -18.21 -1.19
CA ARG A 591 -1.10 -17.04 -0.43
C ARG A 591 -1.50 -15.71 -1.08
N LEU A 592 -1.52 -15.62 -2.40
CA LEU A 592 -1.82 -14.39 -3.13
C LEU A 592 -3.27 -14.35 -3.65
N LYS A 593 -4.07 -15.38 -3.39
CA LYS A 593 -5.45 -15.56 -3.90
C LYS A 593 -5.57 -15.33 -5.41
N CYS A 594 -4.53 -15.71 -6.17
CA CYS A 594 -4.40 -15.41 -7.61
C CYS A 594 -4.41 -16.68 -8.48
N ALA A 595 -5.28 -17.63 -8.16
CA ALA A 595 -5.31 -18.96 -8.79
C ALA A 595 -5.39 -18.92 -10.33
N ASP A 596 -6.05 -17.90 -10.89
CA ASP A 596 -6.25 -17.77 -12.33
C ASP A 596 -4.99 -17.35 -13.10
N LEU A 597 -4.04 -16.64 -12.47
CA LEU A 597 -2.80 -16.17 -13.11
C LEU A 597 -1.75 -17.28 -13.28
N LEU A 598 -1.90 -18.42 -12.59
CA LEU A 598 -0.89 -19.48 -12.54
C LEU A 598 -1.26 -20.74 -13.35
N ARG A 599 -2.28 -20.66 -14.21
CA ARG A 599 -2.67 -21.77 -15.10
C ARG A 599 -1.70 -21.89 -16.28
N VAL A 600 -0.78 -22.85 -16.18
CA VAL A 600 0.14 -23.29 -17.25
C VAL A 600 0.40 -24.79 -17.14
N ASP A 601 0.64 -25.42 -18.28
CA ASP A 601 0.89 -26.86 -18.54
C ASP A 601 1.72 -27.60 -17.47
N THR A 602 1.34 -28.85 -17.22
CA THR A 602 1.96 -29.81 -16.29
C THR A 602 3.31 -30.37 -16.78
N GLU A 603 3.85 -29.82 -17.86
CA GLU A 603 5.19 -30.18 -18.32
C GLU A 603 6.22 -29.74 -17.26
N ASN A 604 6.99 -30.70 -16.74
CA ASN A 604 8.07 -30.54 -15.76
C ASN A 604 7.69 -30.53 -14.27
N ASP A 605 6.59 -31.19 -13.88
CA ASP A 605 6.21 -31.33 -12.47
C ASP A 605 7.24 -32.09 -11.59
N ASP A 606 8.20 -32.78 -12.22
CA ASP A 606 9.36 -33.43 -11.60
C ASP A 606 10.47 -32.45 -11.16
N VAL A 607 10.37 -31.17 -11.55
CA VAL A 607 11.34 -30.14 -11.18
C VAL A 607 11.18 -29.74 -9.71
N THR A 608 12.29 -29.78 -8.98
CA THR A 608 12.40 -29.30 -7.60
C THR A 608 13.28 -28.06 -7.53
N ILE A 609 12.79 -27.02 -6.86
CA ILE A 609 13.48 -25.74 -6.65
C ILE A 609 13.70 -25.54 -5.15
N ALA A 610 14.96 -25.46 -4.73
CA ALA A 610 15.37 -24.93 -3.43
C ALA A 610 15.77 -23.47 -3.61
N PHE A 611 15.03 -22.57 -3.01
CA PHE A 611 15.30 -21.14 -3.05
C PHE A 611 16.43 -20.76 -2.09
N ALA A 612 17.12 -19.65 -2.38
CA ALA A 612 18.11 -19.09 -1.47
C ALA A 612 17.48 -18.76 -0.10
N PRO A 613 18.25 -18.85 1.01
CA PRO A 613 17.73 -18.60 2.36
C PRO A 613 17.31 -17.14 2.59
N ARG A 614 17.73 -16.22 1.73
CA ARG A 614 17.38 -14.79 1.77
C ARG A 614 17.14 -14.29 0.35
N ASP A 615 16.23 -13.34 0.22
CA ASP A 615 15.90 -12.64 -1.02
C ASP A 615 15.66 -13.57 -2.22
N ALA A 616 14.97 -14.68 -1.97
CA ALA A 616 14.65 -15.69 -2.98
C ALA A 616 13.93 -15.11 -4.20
N VAL A 617 13.06 -14.13 -3.98
CA VAL A 617 12.36 -13.38 -5.03
C VAL A 617 12.47 -11.90 -4.71
N ARG A 618 12.86 -11.11 -5.71
CA ARG A 618 12.99 -9.67 -5.60
C ARG A 618 12.55 -8.98 -6.89
N VAL A 619 11.83 -7.87 -6.76
CA VAL A 619 11.53 -6.94 -7.84
C VAL A 619 12.26 -5.64 -7.59
N ALA A 620 12.87 -5.08 -8.63
CA ALA A 620 13.40 -3.73 -8.64
C ALA A 620 12.81 -2.93 -9.81
N CYS A 621 12.47 -1.66 -9.58
CA CYS A 621 11.89 -0.77 -10.58
C CYS A 621 12.89 0.33 -10.94
N ARG A 622 13.55 0.21 -12.10
CA ARG A 622 14.62 1.13 -12.54
C ARG A 622 14.58 1.30 -14.05
N ASP A 623 14.91 2.51 -14.52
CA ASP A 623 15.15 2.81 -15.94
C ASP A 623 14.03 2.34 -16.91
N GLY A 624 12.76 2.52 -16.51
CA GLY A 624 11.61 2.13 -17.32
C GLY A 624 11.34 0.62 -17.36
N GLN A 625 11.98 -0.17 -16.49
CA GLN A 625 11.89 -1.63 -16.47
C GLN A 625 11.66 -2.18 -15.07
N LEU A 626 10.97 -3.32 -14.99
CA LEU A 626 10.88 -4.16 -13.80
C LEU A 626 11.92 -5.26 -13.92
N ILE A 627 12.76 -5.40 -12.90
CA ILE A 627 13.80 -6.43 -12.83
C ILE A 627 13.37 -7.47 -11.80
N LEU A 628 12.88 -8.62 -12.27
CA LEU A 628 12.58 -9.77 -11.42
C LEU A 628 13.85 -10.61 -11.22
N THR A 629 14.25 -10.79 -9.98
CA THR A 629 15.39 -11.63 -9.59
C THR A 629 14.89 -12.83 -8.79
N LEU A 630 15.27 -14.04 -9.23
CA LEU A 630 15.05 -15.29 -8.52
C LEU A 630 16.40 -15.83 -8.05
N ALA A 631 16.60 -15.95 -6.74
CA ALA A 631 17.79 -16.53 -6.14
C ALA A 631 17.54 -18.01 -5.79
N VAL A 632 18.29 -18.91 -6.42
CA VAL A 632 18.08 -20.35 -6.35
C VAL A 632 19.31 -21.00 -5.71
N ALA A 633 19.11 -21.69 -4.59
CA ALA A 633 20.14 -22.49 -3.94
C ALA A 633 20.40 -23.77 -4.73
N ARG A 634 19.34 -24.45 -5.19
CA ARG A 634 19.42 -25.65 -6.03
C ARG A 634 18.20 -25.80 -6.93
N LEU A 635 18.42 -26.10 -8.21
CA LEU A 635 17.39 -26.51 -9.16
C LEU A 635 17.71 -27.93 -9.61
N ALA A 636 16.80 -28.86 -9.41
CA ALA A 636 16.98 -30.26 -9.78
C ALA A 636 15.86 -30.72 -10.73
N LYS A 637 16.27 -31.33 -11.85
CA LYS A 637 15.43 -32.07 -12.77
C LYS A 637 16.21 -33.31 -13.22
N PRO A 638 15.97 -34.49 -12.64
CA PRO A 638 16.80 -35.67 -12.90
C PRO A 638 17.00 -35.94 -14.40
N PRO A 639 18.24 -36.20 -14.86
CA PRO A 639 19.48 -36.37 -14.08
C PRO A 639 20.25 -35.05 -13.80
N HIS A 640 19.72 -33.89 -14.20
CA HIS A 640 20.41 -32.60 -14.10
C HIS A 640 20.15 -31.87 -12.77
N ALA A 641 21.18 -31.20 -12.27
CA ALA A 641 21.07 -30.29 -11.13
C ALA A 641 22.00 -29.09 -11.29
N TRP A 642 21.54 -27.93 -10.82
CA TRP A 642 22.27 -26.67 -10.81
C TRP A 642 22.17 -26.04 -9.42
N GLU A 643 23.24 -25.37 -8.99
CA GLU A 643 23.34 -24.82 -7.64
C GLU A 643 23.86 -23.39 -7.67
N ASP A 644 23.49 -22.62 -6.64
CA ASP A 644 23.99 -21.28 -6.32
C ASP A 644 24.02 -20.33 -7.53
N PHE A 645 22.82 -19.97 -7.99
CA PHE A 645 22.66 -19.02 -9.08
C PHE A 645 21.43 -18.12 -8.91
N GLN A 646 21.47 -17.00 -9.62
CA GLN A 646 20.39 -16.05 -9.74
C GLN A 646 19.93 -15.94 -11.18
N VAL A 647 18.61 -15.84 -11.35
CA VAL A 647 17.95 -15.58 -12.63
C VAL A 647 17.43 -14.16 -12.59
N ARG A 648 17.82 -13.32 -13.54
CA ARG A 648 17.33 -11.95 -13.69
C ARG A 648 16.56 -11.82 -14.99
N VAL A 649 15.32 -11.33 -14.87
CA VAL A 649 14.39 -11.12 -15.98
C VAL A 649 14.06 -9.64 -16.04
N PHE A 650 14.29 -9.02 -17.20
CA PHE A 650 14.02 -7.62 -17.46
C PHE A 650 12.71 -7.50 -18.22
N LEU A 651 11.72 -6.88 -17.58
CA LEU A 651 10.36 -6.76 -18.05
C LEU A 651 10.07 -5.28 -18.33
N ARG A 652 9.75 -4.95 -19.58
CA ARG A 652 9.33 -3.60 -19.97
C ARG A 652 7.81 -3.55 -20.12
N PRO A 653 7.13 -2.58 -19.51
CA PRO A 653 5.71 -2.36 -19.72
C PRO A 653 5.42 -1.82 -21.11
N ARG A 654 4.41 -2.38 -21.77
CA ARG A 654 3.82 -1.88 -23.01
C ARG A 654 2.38 -1.51 -22.74
N VAL A 655 2.06 -0.23 -22.98
CA VAL A 655 0.73 0.32 -22.77
C VAL A 655 -0.03 0.36 -24.10
N GLN A 656 -1.25 -0.16 -24.13
CA GLN A 656 -2.15 -0.10 -25.29
C GLN A 656 -3.56 0.27 -24.83
N GLY A 657 -3.88 1.56 -24.86
CA GLY A 657 -5.18 2.06 -24.38
C GLY A 657 -5.39 1.78 -22.89
N ARG A 658 -6.22 0.78 -22.56
CA ARG A 658 -6.52 0.34 -21.18
C ARG A 658 -5.82 -0.96 -20.77
N THR A 659 -5.02 -1.55 -21.64
CA THR A 659 -4.24 -2.75 -21.31
C THR A 659 -2.78 -2.38 -21.07
N VAL A 660 -2.16 -3.09 -20.14
CA VAL A 660 -0.73 -3.00 -19.88
C VAL A 660 -0.16 -4.40 -19.79
N GLU A 661 0.81 -4.67 -20.64
CA GLU A 661 1.49 -5.95 -20.77
C GLU A 661 2.95 -5.80 -20.39
N LEU A 662 3.47 -6.71 -19.55
CA LEU A 662 4.90 -6.82 -19.32
C LEU A 662 5.51 -7.77 -20.35
N LEU A 663 6.44 -7.23 -21.12
CA LEU A 663 7.19 -7.96 -22.15
C LEU A 663 8.63 -8.17 -21.69
N ARG A 664 9.14 -9.38 -21.88
CA ARG A 664 10.57 -9.65 -21.71
C ARG A 664 11.35 -9.01 -22.85
N GLU A 665 12.12 -7.97 -22.54
CA GLU A 665 12.93 -7.26 -23.53
C GLU A 665 14.21 -8.04 -23.82
N ASP A 666 14.93 -8.39 -22.76
CA ASP A 666 16.30 -8.90 -22.83
C ASP A 666 16.41 -10.43 -22.73
N VAL A 667 17.62 -10.93 -22.96
CA VAL A 667 17.95 -12.34 -22.69
C VAL A 667 17.88 -12.57 -21.18
N ILE A 668 17.63 -13.81 -20.75
CA ILE A 668 17.67 -14.13 -19.33
C ILE A 668 19.11 -14.08 -18.84
N HIS A 669 19.35 -13.23 -17.85
CA HIS A 669 20.65 -13.06 -17.23
C HIS A 669 20.79 -14.07 -16.10
N LEU A 670 21.83 -14.91 -16.20
CA LEU A 670 22.18 -15.87 -15.18
C LEU A 670 23.46 -15.41 -14.50
N VAL A 671 23.42 -15.28 -13.18
CA VAL A 671 24.56 -14.89 -12.35
C VAL A 671 24.84 -16.03 -11.38
N GLY A 672 26.05 -16.59 -11.39
CA GLY A 672 26.42 -17.66 -10.49
C GLY A 672 27.86 -18.08 -10.70
N SER A 673 28.61 -18.22 -9.60
CA SER A 673 30.04 -18.57 -9.64
C SER A 673 30.29 -20.00 -10.15
N ARG A 674 29.31 -20.89 -9.97
CA ARG A 674 29.37 -22.31 -10.34
C ARG A 674 28.76 -22.64 -11.70
N LEU A 675 28.32 -21.64 -12.47
CA LEU A 675 27.64 -21.84 -13.75
C LEU A 675 28.62 -21.92 -14.92
N ASN A 676 28.93 -23.13 -15.37
CA ASN A 676 29.64 -23.35 -16.64
C ASN A 676 28.77 -22.97 -17.86
N MET A 677 29.39 -22.80 -19.03
CA MET A 677 28.72 -22.35 -20.25
C MET A 677 27.57 -23.28 -20.69
N ARG A 678 27.73 -24.60 -20.54
CA ARG A 678 26.69 -25.59 -20.88
C ARG A 678 25.46 -25.47 -19.98
N SER A 679 25.68 -25.29 -18.67
CA SER A 679 24.63 -25.05 -17.69
C SER A 679 23.88 -23.74 -17.96
N GLN A 680 24.60 -22.68 -18.34
CA GLN A 680 23.95 -21.42 -18.72
C GLN A 680 23.03 -21.56 -19.93
N ILE A 681 23.43 -22.34 -20.96
CA ILE A 681 22.59 -22.60 -22.13
C ILE A 681 21.32 -23.37 -21.72
N ALA A 682 21.46 -24.44 -20.93
CA ALA A 682 20.34 -25.23 -20.47
C ALA A 682 19.34 -24.41 -19.63
N LEU A 683 19.84 -23.66 -18.63
CA LEU A 683 19.02 -22.82 -17.76
C LEU A 683 18.34 -21.69 -18.52
N ARG A 684 19.01 -21.06 -19.50
CA ARG A 684 18.39 -20.05 -20.39
C ARG A 684 17.25 -20.66 -21.21
N GLY A 685 17.38 -21.90 -21.65
CA GLY A 685 16.30 -22.63 -22.33
C GLY A 685 15.09 -22.86 -21.42
N VAL A 686 15.32 -23.31 -20.17
CA VAL A 686 14.26 -23.54 -19.18
C VAL A 686 13.53 -22.24 -18.86
N PHE A 687 14.24 -21.24 -18.33
CA PHE A 687 13.60 -19.99 -17.92
C PHE A 687 13.12 -19.18 -19.13
N GLY A 688 13.69 -19.40 -20.32
CA GLY A 688 13.24 -18.77 -21.56
C GLY A 688 11.86 -19.24 -21.99
N LYS A 689 11.49 -20.48 -21.67
CA LYS A 689 10.12 -20.98 -21.83
C LYS A 689 9.20 -20.47 -20.72
N THR A 690 9.65 -20.47 -19.46
CA THR A 690 8.88 -19.96 -18.32
C THR A 690 8.52 -18.49 -18.48
N PHE A 691 9.49 -17.67 -18.90
CA PHE A 691 9.34 -16.25 -19.19
C PHE A 691 9.43 -16.02 -20.71
N SER A 692 8.49 -16.62 -21.46
CA SER A 692 8.45 -16.51 -22.91
C SER A 692 8.29 -15.05 -23.37
N LYS A 693 8.89 -14.71 -24.53
CA LYS A 693 8.64 -13.41 -25.18
C LYS A 693 7.24 -13.33 -25.78
N ASP A 694 6.67 -14.48 -26.12
CA ASP A 694 5.39 -14.61 -26.83
C ASP A 694 4.19 -14.66 -25.87
N ARG A 695 4.44 -14.72 -24.55
CA ARG A 695 3.40 -14.75 -23.52
C ARG A 695 3.53 -13.52 -22.60
N PRO A 696 2.97 -12.37 -22.98
CA PRO A 696 2.97 -11.18 -22.13
C PRO A 696 2.23 -11.45 -20.82
N LEU A 697 2.68 -10.81 -19.74
CA LEU A 697 1.94 -10.80 -18.48
C LEU A 697 1.01 -9.58 -18.45
N ALA A 698 -0.30 -9.83 -18.48
CA ALA A 698 -1.30 -8.78 -18.29
C ALA A 698 -1.30 -8.34 -16.81
N ILE A 699 -1.08 -7.04 -16.57
CA ILE A 699 -1.03 -6.49 -15.21
C ILE A 699 -2.41 -5.98 -14.76
N VAL A 700 -3.22 -5.54 -15.72
CA VAL A 700 -4.53 -4.93 -15.44
C VAL A 700 -5.59 -6.04 -15.38
N PRO A 701 -6.35 -6.16 -14.28
CA PRO A 701 -7.42 -7.15 -14.17
C PRO A 701 -8.49 -6.96 -15.25
N ASP A 702 -9.03 -8.07 -15.77
CA ASP A 702 -10.07 -8.08 -16.80
C ASP A 702 -11.32 -7.29 -16.39
N GLN A 703 -11.62 -7.22 -15.10
CA GLN A 703 -12.71 -6.42 -14.54
C GLN A 703 -12.55 -4.93 -14.88
N ILE A 704 -11.33 -4.40 -14.82
CA ILE A 704 -11.04 -2.99 -15.16
C ILE A 704 -11.04 -2.81 -16.69
N VAL A 705 -10.49 -3.77 -17.42
CA VAL A 705 -10.45 -3.73 -18.90
C VAL A 705 -11.85 -3.82 -19.51
N ASN A 706 -12.77 -4.55 -18.90
CA ASN A 706 -14.11 -4.75 -19.45
C ASN A 706 -15.18 -3.82 -18.85
N GLU A 707 -14.84 -2.98 -17.87
CA GLU A 707 -15.79 -2.07 -17.21
C GLU A 707 -16.34 -1.01 -18.19
N PRO A 708 -17.66 -1.01 -18.48
CA PRO A 708 -18.27 -0.06 -19.41
C PRO A 708 -18.10 1.41 -19.01
N ARG A 709 -18.10 1.70 -17.70
CA ARG A 709 -17.97 3.08 -17.17
C ARG A 709 -16.59 3.71 -17.40
N LEU A 710 -15.61 2.90 -17.82
CA LEU A 710 -14.22 3.31 -18.07
C LEU A 710 -13.84 3.33 -19.56
N GLN A 711 -14.79 3.10 -20.49
CA GLN A 711 -14.49 2.89 -21.91
C GLN A 711 -13.81 4.08 -22.62
N ASP A 712 -14.07 5.30 -22.17
CA ASP A 712 -13.52 6.56 -22.70
C ASP A 712 -12.15 6.94 -22.08
N LEU A 713 -11.68 6.17 -21.10
CA LEU A 713 -10.41 6.41 -20.42
C LEU A 713 -9.30 5.55 -21.01
N VAL A 714 -8.07 6.07 -20.98
CA VAL A 714 -6.86 5.34 -21.36
C VAL A 714 -5.75 5.62 -20.35
N PHE A 715 -4.73 4.76 -20.31
CA PHE A 715 -3.50 5.07 -19.58
C PHE A 715 -2.78 6.24 -20.25
N THR A 716 -2.80 7.41 -19.62
CA THR A 716 -2.13 8.64 -20.08
C THR A 716 -0.69 8.73 -19.60
N GLN A 717 -0.36 8.00 -18.54
CA GLN A 717 0.99 7.88 -18.01
C GLN A 717 1.25 6.46 -17.52
N TRP A 718 2.44 5.95 -17.84
CA TRP A 718 3.05 4.80 -17.20
C TRP A 718 4.54 5.08 -17.00
N VAL A 719 5.01 5.05 -15.75
CA VAL A 719 6.39 5.38 -15.37
C VAL A 719 6.92 4.27 -14.46
N VAL A 720 8.14 3.83 -14.71
CA VAL A 720 8.86 2.88 -13.85
C VAL A 720 10.24 3.48 -13.53
N GLU A 721 10.37 4.14 -12.39
CA GLU A 721 11.59 4.87 -12.02
C GLU A 721 11.71 5.01 -10.50
N ASP A 722 12.93 5.07 -9.99
CA ASP A 722 13.25 5.28 -8.57
C ASP A 722 12.51 4.31 -7.62
N GLY A 723 12.36 3.06 -8.01
CA GLY A 723 11.63 2.07 -7.21
C GLY A 723 10.11 2.16 -7.35
N TRP A 724 9.55 3.12 -8.11
CA TRP A 724 8.12 3.29 -8.28
C TRP A 724 7.61 2.81 -9.62
N ILE A 725 6.41 2.23 -9.62
CA ILE A 725 5.53 2.07 -10.76
C ILE A 725 4.41 3.10 -10.58
N GLY A 726 4.33 4.09 -11.47
CA GLY A 726 3.27 5.08 -11.51
C GLY A 726 2.41 4.89 -12.75
N ALA A 727 1.10 4.82 -12.57
CA ALA A 727 0.13 4.69 -13.65
C ALA A 727 -1.01 5.70 -13.46
N ALA A 728 -1.49 6.29 -14.55
CA ALA A 728 -2.62 7.20 -14.52
C ALA A 728 -3.59 6.89 -15.67
N LEU A 729 -4.88 6.73 -15.35
CA LEU A 729 -5.94 6.72 -16.33
C LEU A 729 -6.53 8.12 -16.44
N GLY A 730 -6.73 8.59 -17.67
CA GLY A 730 -7.34 9.88 -17.95
C GLY A 730 -8.08 9.85 -19.29
N PRO A 731 -8.74 10.97 -19.65
CA PRO A 731 -9.42 11.09 -20.93
C PRO A 731 -8.42 10.86 -22.07
N GLY A 732 -8.78 10.00 -23.02
CA GLY A 732 -7.94 9.74 -24.18
C GLY A 732 -7.82 10.98 -25.06
N ARG A 733 -6.71 11.69 -24.97
CA ARG A 733 -6.28 12.53 -26.09
C ARG A 733 -5.82 11.58 -27.17
N VAL A 734 -6.64 11.40 -28.21
CA VAL A 734 -6.12 10.94 -29.51
C VAL A 734 -4.99 11.90 -29.83
N ALA A 735 -3.74 11.44 -29.73
CA ALA A 735 -2.62 12.18 -30.27
C ALA A 735 -2.98 12.39 -31.75
N ARG A 736 -3.35 13.62 -32.13
CA ARG A 736 -3.35 14.01 -33.54
C ARG A 736 -1.96 13.64 -34.02
N GLN A 737 -1.89 12.60 -34.87
CA GLN A 737 -0.70 12.36 -35.67
C GLN A 737 -0.41 13.68 -36.36
N GLN A 738 0.61 14.40 -35.88
CA GLN A 738 1.23 15.42 -36.70
C GLN A 738 1.82 14.63 -37.86
N SER A 739 1.14 14.68 -39.00
CA SER A 739 1.71 14.27 -40.26
C SER A 739 3.11 14.90 -40.35
N PRO A 740 4.16 14.14 -40.70
CA PRO A 740 5.47 14.72 -40.93
C PRO A 740 5.32 15.83 -41.99
N PRO A 741 6.07 16.93 -41.89
CA PRO A 741 6.00 17.99 -42.90
C PRO A 741 6.33 17.36 -44.26
N GLU A 742 5.41 17.54 -45.22
CA GLU A 742 5.69 17.25 -46.63
C GLU A 742 7.01 17.92 -47.00
N LYS A 743 7.98 17.12 -47.40
CA LYS A 743 9.16 17.63 -48.09
C LYS A 743 8.67 18.22 -49.41
N ASP A 744 8.79 19.52 -49.55
CA ASP A 744 8.68 20.23 -50.82
C ASP A 744 9.46 19.48 -51.90
N ALA A 745 8.72 18.94 -52.87
CA ALA A 745 9.28 18.46 -54.11
C ALA A 745 9.75 19.68 -54.91
N ALA A 746 11.07 19.85 -54.96
CA ALA A 746 11.71 20.79 -55.87
C ALA A 746 11.28 20.47 -57.31
N ARG A 747 10.52 21.39 -57.91
CA ARG A 747 10.40 21.54 -59.35
C ARG A 747 11.78 21.87 -59.91
N THR A 748 12.27 21.08 -60.88
CA THR A 748 12.78 21.58 -62.17
C THR A 748 13.23 20.41 -63.06
N HIS A 749 12.58 20.35 -64.22
CA HIS A 749 12.95 19.70 -65.50
C HIS A 749 13.10 18.18 -65.59
#